data_AF-A0AAQ4EGS2-F1
#
_entry.id   AF-A0AAQ4EGS2-F1
#
_cell.length_a   1.000
_cell.length_b   1.000
_cell.length_c   1.000
_cell.angle_alpha   90.00
_cell.angle_beta   90.00
_cell.angle_gamma   90.00
#
_symmetry.space_group_name_H-M   'P 1'
#
loop_
_entity.id
_entity.type
_entity.pdbx_description
1 polymer ?
#
loop_
_entity_poly.entity_id
_entity_poly.type
_entity_poly.pdbx_seq_one_letter_code
_entity_poly.pdbx_strand_id
1 'polypeptide(L)'
;ADKGYVKCAAWRLLRKPPRKVVNWRMQRSVLWSEQPVYLKYPASLDHMREFKVTPCDPRSVYHEVMGLHVNRLFADWVIRSALSYEPLDDDVFVISYPKCGSTWMHHIAYAVLTSGAEQETMGEERWKAMPFLEVSGAEGARAMARPGVIKTHLPFDKQPYSAKAKYVYVARNPYDCCVSFYYHTSRLPTYRFEEGTFDQFFDMFVEGKVDFGDYFDHLLSWYEHRNDPNVLFVTYEELKKDTAGWVLKLGDFFDKEECGDNLRKHPERLERVLSATSLESMKSINAKLMNWTETMQAVPAEVRERYIKSAKENFGDVWEKKGKGEFVRKGVVGDWKNHFKPEQITRMKAWIELKTRGSDVMDLWKDVFFFPADNKYLNRLTQDAFAKLGVRKLVKVPTKSQLMEIEELRSHIYKHKTPQRSVRLLYAGVDVNDTASQPVSLHVSLLAGRLPYDLQVDYRQRLIAQPEGPVAEERFPEIHTLLPIIGALQQRHLELQAERFHYEHSVEELRLQRFPFPTYIEQRDLKNYALVLTRFCFGVLIPFTVLVANITDEKATGKREMLRAMGVSDWVYWASHYLTSFFMHLIIVTLMLLFVCVKRNTEGRAFIQYSDPTLVFVILMFFCSQCLVHGIFLSTFFVNREYASPNLSPNVIANRN
;
A
#
# COMPACT_ATOMS: atom_id res chain seq x y z
N ALA A 1 -33.42 23.12 18.96
CA ALA A 1 -33.06 24.55 18.88
C ALA A 1 -31.67 24.66 18.30
N ASP A 2 -31.39 25.40 17.25
CA ASP A 2 -32.21 26.00 16.22
C ASP A 2 -31.26 26.45 15.09
N LYS A 3 -31.86 26.71 13.94
CA LYS A 3 -31.28 27.10 12.65
C LYS A 3 -30.32 28.31 12.69
N GLY A 4 -29.38 28.34 11.73
CA GLY A 4 -29.36 29.44 10.74
C GLY A 4 -28.16 30.39 10.68
N TYR A 5 -27.54 30.41 9.48
CA TYR A 5 -27.39 31.58 8.58
C TYR A 5 -26.06 32.40 8.44
N VAL A 6 -25.63 32.45 7.15
CA VAL A 6 -25.14 33.58 6.30
C VAL A 6 -23.65 34.00 6.21
N LYS A 7 -23.14 33.76 4.98
CA LYS A 7 -22.21 34.50 4.08
C LYS A 7 -21.69 35.90 4.48
N CYS A 8 -20.44 36.21 4.10
CA CYS A 8 -20.16 37.15 2.99
C CYS A 8 -18.66 37.31 2.67
N ALA A 9 -18.39 37.51 1.37
CA ALA A 9 -17.11 37.85 0.77
C ALA A 9 -16.94 39.37 0.66
N ALA A 10 -15.71 39.89 0.63
CA ALA A 10 -15.35 41.11 -0.10
C ALA A 10 -13.83 41.30 -0.28
N TRP A 11 -13.52 41.94 -1.40
CA TRP A 11 -12.25 42.20 -2.09
C TRP A 11 -11.57 43.54 -1.73
N ARG A 12 -10.31 43.72 -2.19
CA ARG A 12 -9.50 44.95 -2.53
C ARG A 12 -8.21 45.09 -1.68
N LEU A 13 -7.04 45.54 -2.15
CA LEU A 13 -6.54 46.07 -3.44
C LEU A 13 -4.97 46.15 -3.40
N LEU A 14 -4.35 45.76 -4.53
CA LEU A 14 -3.11 46.22 -5.19
C LEU A 14 -2.06 47.12 -4.47
N ARG A 15 -0.76 46.73 -4.57
CA ARG A 15 0.38 47.60 -4.97
C ARG A 15 1.66 46.82 -5.43
N LYS A 16 1.73 46.56 -6.76
CA LYS A 16 2.85 46.64 -7.76
C LYS A 16 4.24 45.91 -7.62
N PRO A 17 4.97 45.66 -8.76
CA PRO A 17 5.68 44.40 -9.14
C PRO A 17 7.22 44.59 -9.39
N PRO A 18 8.00 43.82 -10.21
CA PRO A 18 7.90 42.45 -10.76
C PRO A 18 9.17 41.58 -10.50
N ARG A 19 9.20 40.36 -11.09
CA ARG A 19 10.30 39.40 -11.36
C ARG A 19 10.22 38.11 -10.53
N LYS A 20 9.62 37.08 -11.12
CA LYS A 20 10.11 35.69 -11.00
C LYS A 20 9.47 34.81 -12.07
N VAL A 21 10.34 34.01 -12.67
CA VAL A 21 10.12 32.99 -13.69
C VAL A 21 9.04 32.00 -13.23
N VAL A 22 8.04 31.78 -14.07
CA VAL A 22 6.93 30.86 -13.82
C VAL A 22 7.31 29.48 -14.36
N ASN A 23 7.54 28.53 -13.45
CA ASN A 23 7.58 27.10 -13.77
C ASN A 23 6.17 26.52 -13.66
N TRP A 24 5.70 25.92 -14.75
CA TRP A 24 4.38 25.30 -14.86
C TRP A 24 4.31 23.99 -14.05
N ARG A 25 3.43 23.97 -13.03
CA ARG A 25 3.03 22.78 -12.28
C ARG A 25 1.60 22.43 -12.70
N MET A 26 1.43 21.31 -13.41
CA MET A 26 0.10 20.82 -13.79
C MET A 26 -0.59 20.18 -12.58
N GLN A 27 -1.88 20.49 -12.41
CA GLN A 27 -2.67 20.36 -11.19
C GLN A 27 -2.88 18.90 -10.72
N ARG A 28 -2.72 18.70 -9.41
CA ARG A 28 -3.37 17.63 -8.62
C ARG A 28 -4.77 18.10 -8.24
N SER A 29 -5.78 17.26 -8.42
CA SER A 29 -7.05 17.41 -7.70
C SER A 29 -7.75 16.06 -7.51
N VAL A 30 -7.53 15.42 -6.36
CA VAL A 30 -8.57 14.70 -5.59
C VAL A 30 -8.20 14.81 -4.10
N LEU A 31 -9.10 15.47 -3.36
CA LEU A 31 -9.33 15.52 -1.90
C LEU A 31 -8.36 14.75 -0.98
N TRP A 32 -7.56 15.50 -0.20
CA TRP A 32 -7.36 15.32 1.25
C TRP A 32 -6.93 16.68 1.82
N SER A 33 -7.74 17.26 2.70
CA SER A 33 -7.39 18.48 3.43
C SER A 33 -6.36 18.15 4.50
N GLU A 34 -5.09 18.39 4.19
CA GLU A 34 -4.03 18.53 5.21
C GLU A 34 -4.17 19.91 5.86
N GLN A 35 -4.66 19.94 7.10
CA GLN A 35 -4.31 21.00 8.04
C GLN A 35 -3.39 20.37 9.10
N PRO A 36 -2.19 20.93 9.35
CA PRO A 36 -1.29 20.43 10.37
C PRO A 36 -1.83 20.84 11.73
N VAL A 37 -2.44 19.91 12.46
CA VAL A 37 -2.58 20.06 13.91
C VAL A 37 -1.19 19.77 14.49
N TYR A 38 -0.46 20.82 14.82
CA TYR A 38 0.67 20.72 15.73
C TYR A 38 0.14 20.28 17.10
N LEU A 39 0.08 18.97 17.33
CA LEU A 39 0.03 18.44 18.68
C LEU A 39 1.37 18.81 19.34
N LYS A 40 1.34 19.86 20.16
CA LYS A 40 2.35 20.08 21.19
C LYS A 40 2.48 18.78 21.99
N TYR A 41 3.59 18.08 21.80
CA TYR A 41 4.05 17.10 22.77
C TYR A 41 4.18 17.81 24.12
N PRO A 42 3.54 17.34 25.21
CA PRO A 42 4.01 17.71 26.52
C PRO A 42 5.39 17.07 26.69
N ALA A 43 6.41 17.92 26.71
CA ALA A 43 7.68 17.56 27.31
C ALA A 43 7.43 17.32 28.81
N SER A 44 7.34 16.05 29.20
CA SER A 44 7.61 15.60 30.55
C SER A 44 8.02 14.13 30.49
N LEU A 45 9.33 13.91 30.44
CA LEU A 45 10.02 12.62 30.41
C LEU A 45 10.28 12.10 31.84
N ASP A 46 9.40 12.40 32.80
CA ASP A 46 9.66 12.21 34.25
C ASP A 46 8.66 11.30 34.99
N HIS A 47 7.91 10.44 34.29
CA HIS A 47 7.08 9.41 34.95
C HIS A 47 7.46 7.97 34.58
N MET A 48 8.75 7.70 34.38
CA MET A 48 9.30 6.33 34.32
C MET A 48 10.14 5.97 35.55
N ARG A 49 9.66 6.27 36.76
CA ARG A 49 10.14 5.64 38.01
C ARG A 49 9.02 5.56 39.04
N GLU A 50 8.37 4.40 39.06
CA GLU A 50 7.84 3.64 40.21
C GLU A 50 6.79 2.67 39.68
N PHE A 51 7.20 1.43 39.40
CA PHE A 51 6.26 0.32 39.25
C PHE A 51 5.59 0.08 40.61
N LYS A 52 4.50 0.80 40.88
CA LYS A 52 3.57 0.40 41.93
C LYS A 52 2.82 -0.81 41.41
N VAL A 53 3.04 -1.95 42.07
CA VAL A 53 2.24 -3.18 41.90
C VAL A 53 0.79 -2.82 42.24
N THR A 54 0.00 -2.52 41.21
CA THR A 54 -1.45 -2.37 41.35
C THR A 54 -2.03 -3.72 41.80
N PRO A 55 -2.91 -3.77 42.82
CA PRO A 55 -3.56 -5.02 43.20
C PRO A 55 -4.31 -5.61 42.00
N CYS A 56 -3.98 -6.85 41.61
CA CYS A 56 -4.57 -7.52 40.46
C CYS A 56 -6.09 -7.63 40.60
N ASP A 57 -6.83 -7.19 39.58
CA ASP A 57 -8.26 -7.46 39.45
C ASP A 57 -8.49 -8.98 39.47
N PRO A 58 -9.30 -9.52 40.41
CA PRO A 58 -9.65 -10.94 40.46
C PRO A 58 -10.33 -11.45 39.18
N ARG A 59 -10.87 -10.55 38.34
CA ARG A 59 -11.53 -10.87 37.07
C ARG A 59 -10.59 -10.86 35.87
N SER A 60 -9.36 -10.36 36.01
CA SER A 60 -8.38 -10.34 34.94
C SER A 60 -7.99 -11.75 34.52
N VAL A 61 -8.00 -12.01 33.21
CA VAL A 61 -7.61 -13.30 32.60
C VAL A 61 -6.10 -13.54 32.71
N TYR A 62 -5.32 -12.47 32.80
CA TYR A 62 -3.88 -12.50 32.99
C TYR A 62 -3.48 -12.13 34.42
N HIS A 63 -2.32 -12.59 34.84
CA HIS A 63 -1.66 -12.21 36.09
C HIS A 63 -0.14 -12.08 35.88
N GLU A 64 0.52 -11.44 36.84
CA GLU A 64 1.99 -11.35 36.88
C GLU A 64 2.54 -12.38 37.87
N VAL A 65 3.46 -13.21 37.41
CA VAL A 65 4.16 -14.18 38.27
C VAL A 65 5.67 -14.03 38.05
N MET A 66 6.39 -13.54 39.07
CA MET A 66 7.85 -13.35 39.00
C MET A 66 8.30 -12.51 37.78
N GLY A 67 7.50 -11.51 37.39
CA GLY A 67 7.76 -10.67 36.22
C GLY A 67 7.39 -11.31 34.87
N LEU A 68 6.63 -12.41 34.87
CA LEU A 68 6.00 -12.98 33.68
C LEU A 68 4.52 -12.60 33.63
N HIS A 69 4.13 -11.95 32.53
CA HIS A 69 2.74 -11.70 32.19
C HIS A 69 2.13 -12.94 31.54
N VAL A 70 1.27 -13.68 32.24
CA VAL A 70 0.71 -14.95 31.73
C VAL A 70 -0.76 -15.09 32.06
N ASN A 71 -1.47 -15.88 31.26
CA ASN A 71 -2.85 -16.27 31.50
C ASN A 71 -2.94 -17.09 32.80
N ARG A 72 -4.00 -16.89 33.59
CA ARG A 72 -4.23 -17.63 34.86
C ARG A 72 -4.36 -19.15 34.70
N LEU A 73 -4.44 -19.65 33.47
CA LEU A 73 -4.31 -21.07 33.13
C LEU A 73 -2.93 -21.59 33.54
N PHE A 74 -1.89 -20.76 33.49
CA PHE A 74 -0.60 -21.04 34.07
C PHE A 74 -0.62 -20.66 35.55
N ALA A 75 -1.04 -21.58 36.42
CA ALA A 75 -1.19 -21.29 37.83
C ALA A 75 0.13 -20.82 38.47
N ASP A 76 0.07 -19.85 39.38
CA ASP A 76 1.25 -19.20 40.00
C ASP A 76 2.23 -20.25 40.57
N TRP A 77 1.70 -21.22 41.32
CA TRP A 77 2.53 -22.29 41.91
C TRP A 77 3.23 -23.17 40.86
N VAL A 78 2.63 -23.38 39.68
CA VAL A 78 3.24 -24.15 38.58
C VAL A 78 4.35 -23.34 37.95
N ILE A 79 4.14 -22.06 37.69
CA ILE A 79 5.18 -21.18 37.15
C ILE A 79 6.36 -21.10 38.12
N ARG A 80 6.12 -20.94 39.43
CA ARG A 80 7.20 -20.97 40.42
C ARG A 80 7.94 -22.31 40.43
N SER A 81 7.22 -23.42 40.35
CA SER A 81 7.83 -24.76 40.24
C SER A 81 8.68 -24.87 38.97
N ALA A 82 8.15 -24.48 37.81
CA ALA A 82 8.85 -24.43 36.53
C ALA A 82 10.16 -23.65 36.60
N LEU A 83 10.13 -22.44 37.18
CA LEU A 83 11.33 -21.59 37.35
C LEU A 83 12.37 -22.20 38.30
N SER A 84 11.95 -23.08 39.21
CA SER A 84 12.83 -23.78 40.15
C SER A 84 13.38 -25.11 39.61
N TYR A 85 13.01 -25.49 38.39
CA TYR A 85 13.54 -26.71 37.78
C TYR A 85 15.07 -26.59 37.62
N GLU A 86 15.78 -27.66 37.93
CA GLU A 86 17.22 -27.77 37.72
C GLU A 86 17.43 -28.75 36.55
N PRO A 87 17.86 -28.26 35.36
CA PRO A 87 17.99 -29.13 34.20
C PRO A 87 19.04 -30.21 34.39
N LEU A 88 18.73 -31.41 33.90
CA LEU A 88 19.70 -32.50 33.81
C LEU A 88 20.63 -32.32 32.60
N ASP A 89 21.79 -32.97 32.65
CA ASP A 89 22.83 -32.85 31.61
C ASP A 89 22.35 -33.29 30.21
N ASP A 90 21.40 -34.22 30.14
CA ASP A 90 20.81 -34.78 28.92
C ASP A 90 19.46 -34.16 28.55
N ASP A 91 19.02 -33.12 29.25
CA ASP A 91 17.75 -32.46 28.94
C ASP A 91 17.81 -31.71 27.61
N VAL A 92 16.72 -31.84 26.83
CA VAL A 92 16.50 -31.10 25.60
C VAL A 92 15.29 -30.20 25.77
N PHE A 93 15.47 -28.90 25.54
CA PHE A 93 14.42 -27.89 25.59
C PHE A 93 14.07 -27.39 24.19
N VAL A 94 12.78 -27.24 23.91
CA VAL A 94 12.26 -26.50 22.77
C VAL A 94 11.61 -25.22 23.28
N ILE A 95 12.20 -24.09 22.88
CA ILE A 95 11.82 -22.76 23.33
C ILE A 95 11.36 -21.93 22.15
N SER A 96 10.35 -21.10 22.36
CA SER A 96 9.98 -20.05 21.41
C SER A 96 9.11 -19.04 22.12
N TYR A 97 8.97 -17.83 21.57
CA TYR A 97 7.80 -17.02 21.91
C TYR A 97 6.51 -17.74 21.45
N PRO A 98 5.36 -17.60 22.14
CA PRO A 98 4.13 -18.24 21.71
C PRO A 98 3.86 -18.07 20.20
N LYS A 99 3.46 -19.18 19.58
CA LYS A 99 3.03 -19.24 18.16
C LYS A 99 4.14 -19.01 17.12
N CYS A 100 5.40 -19.12 17.53
CA CYS A 100 6.55 -19.16 16.62
C CYS A 100 6.86 -20.56 16.08
N GLY A 101 6.11 -21.60 16.47
CA GLY A 101 6.27 -22.96 15.94
C GLY A 101 6.73 -24.01 16.94
N SER A 102 6.72 -23.70 18.26
CA SER A 102 7.09 -24.63 19.34
C SER A 102 6.51 -26.03 19.16
N THR A 103 5.19 -26.16 18.96
CA THR A 103 4.55 -27.47 18.81
C THR A 103 5.20 -28.28 17.69
N TRP A 104 5.39 -27.68 16.51
CA TRP A 104 5.98 -28.41 15.38
C TRP A 104 7.42 -28.85 15.68
N MET A 105 8.25 -27.95 16.21
CA MET A 105 9.62 -28.29 16.60
C MET A 105 9.67 -29.30 17.74
N HIS A 106 8.74 -29.25 18.70
CA HIS A 106 8.64 -30.18 19.81
C HIS A 106 8.42 -31.61 19.31
N HIS A 107 7.51 -31.78 18.35
CA HIS A 107 7.28 -33.08 17.71
C HIS A 107 8.45 -33.51 16.81
N ILE A 108 9.13 -32.59 16.13
CA ILE A 108 10.34 -32.88 15.33
C ILE A 108 11.48 -33.34 16.23
N ALA A 109 11.80 -32.60 17.29
CA ALA A 109 12.86 -32.92 18.22
C ALA A 109 12.66 -34.31 18.84
N TYR A 110 11.44 -34.60 19.29
CA TYR A 110 11.11 -35.92 19.83
C TYR A 110 11.24 -37.04 18.78
N ALA A 111 10.77 -36.80 17.56
CA ALA A 111 10.90 -37.75 16.46
C ALA A 111 12.37 -38.01 16.07
N VAL A 112 13.24 -37.00 16.14
CA VAL A 112 14.69 -37.14 15.92
C VAL A 112 15.32 -38.01 17.00
N LEU A 113 15.09 -37.72 18.28
CA LEU A 113 15.63 -38.50 19.41
C LEU A 113 15.19 -39.97 19.39
N THR A 114 13.99 -40.25 18.86
CA THR A 114 13.44 -41.61 18.77
C THR A 114 13.69 -42.26 17.40
N SER A 115 14.43 -41.62 16.49
CA SER A 115 14.65 -42.11 15.12
C SER A 115 13.34 -42.45 14.38
N GLY A 116 12.27 -41.73 14.72
CA GLY A 116 10.92 -41.96 14.22
C GLY A 116 10.29 -43.27 14.65
N ALA A 117 10.77 -43.96 15.70
CA ALA A 117 10.19 -45.23 16.16
C ALA A 117 8.65 -45.14 16.23
N GLU A 118 7.97 -46.16 15.68
CA GLU A 118 6.51 -46.27 15.73
C GLU A 118 6.08 -46.45 17.18
N GLN A 119 5.73 -45.35 17.83
CA GLN A 119 4.83 -45.44 18.98
C GLN A 119 3.43 -45.53 18.39
N GLU A 120 2.80 -46.68 18.59
CA GLU A 120 1.42 -46.95 18.21
C GLU A 120 0.55 -45.77 18.62
N THR A 121 0.11 -44.98 17.64
CA THR A 121 -0.65 -43.73 17.85
C THR A 121 0.04 -42.64 18.70
N MET A 122 -0.41 -41.40 18.55
CA MET A 122 -0.11 -40.29 19.47
C MET A 122 -0.76 -40.53 20.85
N GLY A 123 -0.42 -41.63 21.52
CA GLY A 123 -0.93 -42.09 22.81
C GLY A 123 -0.32 -41.37 24.00
N GLU A 124 -0.80 -41.68 25.20
CA GLU A 124 -0.39 -41.03 26.46
C GLU A 124 1.12 -41.08 26.71
N GLU A 125 1.80 -42.17 26.33
CA GLU A 125 3.24 -42.32 26.56
C GLU A 125 4.08 -41.28 25.83
N ARG A 126 3.72 -40.96 24.57
CA ARG A 126 4.40 -39.90 23.82
C ARG A 126 4.27 -38.53 24.48
N TRP A 127 3.11 -38.24 25.06
CA TRP A 127 2.88 -36.98 25.76
C TRP A 127 3.64 -36.90 27.10
N LYS A 128 3.84 -38.03 27.78
CA LYS A 128 4.68 -38.12 28.99
C LYS A 128 6.15 -37.81 28.71
N ALA A 129 6.63 -38.04 27.48
CA ALA A 129 7.97 -37.67 27.04
C ALA A 129 8.08 -36.23 26.51
N MET A 130 6.96 -35.49 26.46
CA MET A 130 6.86 -34.17 25.85
C MET A 130 6.18 -33.15 26.79
N PRO A 131 6.68 -32.94 28.03
CA PRO A 131 6.06 -32.03 28.99
C PRO A 131 6.10 -30.58 28.52
N PHE A 132 5.12 -29.80 28.95
CA PHE A 132 5.11 -28.35 28.85
C PHE A 132 5.39 -27.78 30.25
N LEU A 133 6.52 -27.11 30.41
CA LEU A 133 7.09 -26.78 31.72
C LEU A 133 6.15 -25.88 32.55
N GLU A 134 5.54 -24.88 31.92
CA GLU A 134 4.61 -23.91 32.52
C GLU A 134 3.27 -24.54 32.94
N VAL A 135 3.04 -25.78 32.52
CA VAL A 135 1.82 -26.55 32.81
C VAL A 135 2.08 -27.65 33.82
N SER A 136 3.22 -28.31 33.71
CA SER A 136 3.56 -29.51 34.46
C SER A 136 4.54 -29.26 35.61
N GLY A 137 5.17 -28.08 35.66
CA GLY A 137 6.15 -27.70 36.68
C GLY A 137 7.45 -28.51 36.60
N ALA A 138 8.32 -28.30 37.58
CA ALA A 138 9.53 -29.09 37.74
C ALA A 138 9.22 -30.58 37.94
N GLU A 139 8.11 -30.91 38.63
CA GLU A 139 7.69 -32.29 38.86
C GLU A 139 7.38 -33.02 37.54
N GLY A 140 6.69 -32.36 36.61
CA GLY A 140 6.42 -32.90 35.28
C GLY A 140 7.68 -33.10 34.45
N ALA A 141 8.62 -32.15 34.52
CA ALA A 141 9.92 -32.30 33.86
C ALA A 141 10.75 -33.46 34.44
N ARG A 142 10.77 -33.62 35.77
CA ARG A 142 11.45 -34.74 36.45
C ARG A 142 10.82 -36.11 36.14
N ALA A 143 9.49 -36.15 36.00
CA ALA A 143 8.74 -37.38 35.70
C ALA A 143 8.67 -37.70 34.19
N MET A 144 9.31 -36.90 33.35
CA MET A 144 9.32 -37.07 31.89
C MET A 144 9.90 -38.44 31.50
N ALA A 145 9.21 -39.15 30.60
CA ALA A 145 9.75 -40.36 29.99
C ALA A 145 10.94 -40.03 29.07
N ARG A 146 12.04 -40.79 29.16
CA ARG A 146 13.27 -40.56 28.39
C ARG A 146 13.48 -41.59 27.28
N PRO A 147 14.04 -41.19 26.11
CA PRO A 147 14.41 -39.81 25.74
C PRO A 147 13.18 -38.91 25.55
N GLY A 148 13.29 -37.65 25.96
CA GLY A 148 12.16 -36.72 25.99
C GLY A 148 12.58 -35.28 25.68
N VAL A 149 11.58 -34.42 25.46
CA VAL A 149 11.80 -33.01 25.10
C VAL A 149 10.90 -32.12 25.95
N ILE A 150 11.46 -31.15 26.64
CA ILE A 150 10.72 -30.19 27.46
C ILE A 150 10.37 -28.97 26.60
N LYS A 151 9.10 -28.62 26.50
CA LYS A 151 8.67 -27.38 25.84
C LYS A 151 8.54 -26.26 26.86
N THR A 152 8.92 -25.05 26.47
CA THR A 152 8.72 -23.83 27.25
C THR A 152 8.63 -22.57 26.37
N HIS A 153 8.06 -21.52 26.93
CA HIS A 153 7.92 -20.17 26.41
C HIS A 153 8.59 -19.13 27.33
N LEU A 154 9.51 -19.56 28.21
CA LEU A 154 10.23 -18.65 29.09
C LEU A 154 11.30 -17.84 28.33
N PRO A 155 11.44 -16.54 28.64
CA PRO A 155 12.57 -15.74 28.17
C PRO A 155 13.87 -16.23 28.84
N PHE A 156 15.02 -15.90 28.24
CA PHE A 156 16.30 -16.49 28.64
C PHE A 156 16.64 -16.21 30.11
N ASP A 157 16.35 -14.99 30.60
CA ASP A 157 16.61 -14.57 31.98
C ASP A 157 15.82 -15.34 33.04
N LYS A 158 14.77 -16.06 32.63
CA LYS A 158 13.90 -16.87 33.51
C LYS A 158 13.96 -18.35 33.18
N GLN A 159 14.70 -18.75 32.16
CA GLN A 159 14.80 -20.14 31.74
C GLN A 159 15.67 -20.92 32.74
N PRO A 160 15.19 -22.05 33.28
CA PRO A 160 16.06 -23.08 33.87
C PRO A 160 17.21 -23.44 32.94
N TYR A 161 18.44 -23.11 33.36
CA TYR A 161 19.62 -23.19 32.50
C TYR A 161 20.69 -24.14 33.08
N SER A 162 21.24 -24.99 32.21
CA SER A 162 22.44 -25.79 32.43
C SER A 162 23.31 -25.69 31.19
N ALA A 163 24.62 -25.52 31.37
CA ALA A 163 25.57 -25.46 30.25
C ALA A 163 25.67 -26.77 29.45
N LYS A 164 25.18 -27.89 30.02
CA LYS A 164 25.25 -29.22 29.40
C LYS A 164 23.95 -29.62 28.70
N ALA A 165 22.81 -29.17 29.21
CA ALA A 165 21.51 -29.34 28.56
C ALA A 165 21.48 -28.62 27.19
N LYS A 166 20.61 -29.08 26.30
CA LYS A 166 20.47 -28.58 24.93
C LYS A 166 19.22 -27.73 24.78
N TYR A 167 19.34 -26.57 24.12
CA TYR A 167 18.25 -25.61 23.95
C TYR A 167 18.02 -25.34 22.47
N VAL A 168 16.80 -25.56 21.98
CA VAL A 168 16.41 -25.31 20.59
C VAL A 168 15.44 -24.14 20.58
N TYR A 169 15.90 -22.97 20.15
CA TYR A 169 15.08 -21.77 20.06
C TYR A 169 14.48 -21.59 18.67
N VAL A 170 13.17 -21.45 18.58
CA VAL A 170 12.44 -21.20 17.33
C VAL A 170 11.91 -19.77 17.28
N ALA A 171 12.50 -18.96 16.42
CA ALA A 171 12.00 -17.63 16.09
C ALA A 171 11.00 -17.70 14.91
N ARG A 172 10.10 -16.72 14.80
CA ARG A 172 9.22 -16.58 13.63
C ARG A 172 8.94 -15.11 13.40
N ASN A 173 8.78 -14.70 12.16
CA ASN A 173 8.56 -13.29 11.84
C ASN A 173 7.38 -12.69 12.65
N PRO A 174 7.52 -11.46 13.18
CA PRO A 174 6.59 -10.89 14.16
C PRO A 174 5.18 -10.68 13.61
N TYR A 175 5.04 -10.50 12.28
CA TYR A 175 3.74 -10.29 11.65
C TYR A 175 2.92 -11.59 11.62
N ASP A 176 3.50 -12.70 11.17
CA ASP A 176 2.80 -14.00 11.19
C ASP A 176 2.62 -14.52 12.62
N CYS A 177 3.57 -14.24 13.52
CA CYS A 177 3.42 -14.53 14.95
C CYS A 177 2.14 -13.86 15.50
N CYS A 178 1.99 -12.54 15.29
CA CYS A 178 0.83 -11.77 15.72
C CYS A 178 -0.49 -12.36 15.20
N VAL A 179 -0.58 -12.70 13.91
CA VAL A 179 -1.80 -13.33 13.35
C VAL A 179 -2.06 -14.69 13.98
N SER A 180 -1.02 -15.51 14.13
CA SER A 180 -1.18 -16.83 14.71
C SER A 180 -1.58 -16.78 16.19
N PHE A 181 -1.16 -15.73 16.90
CA PHE A 181 -1.48 -15.51 18.31
C PHE A 181 -2.88 -14.94 18.50
N TYR A 182 -3.33 -14.07 17.59
CA TYR A 182 -4.73 -13.65 17.55
C TYR A 182 -5.68 -14.87 17.51
N TYR A 183 -5.49 -15.76 16.54
CA TYR A 183 -6.35 -16.93 16.41
C TYR A 183 -6.21 -17.91 17.58
N HIS A 184 -5.04 -18.02 18.21
CA HIS A 184 -4.88 -18.85 19.41
C HIS A 184 -5.73 -18.30 20.55
N THR A 185 -5.61 -17.00 20.80
CA THR A 185 -6.29 -16.27 21.88
C THR A 185 -7.81 -16.25 21.65
N SER A 186 -8.26 -16.01 20.41
CA SER A 186 -9.70 -15.93 20.10
C SER A 186 -10.40 -17.31 20.05
N ARG A 187 -9.63 -18.41 19.97
CA ARG A 187 -10.18 -19.77 19.84
C ARG A 187 -10.20 -20.54 21.14
N LEU A 188 -9.40 -20.15 22.12
CA LEU A 188 -9.31 -20.81 23.41
C LEU A 188 -10.15 -20.05 24.45
N PRO A 189 -11.21 -20.68 25.01
CA PRO A 189 -12.16 -20.00 25.90
C PRO A 189 -11.53 -19.43 27.18
N THR A 190 -10.41 -19.99 27.61
CA THR A 190 -9.64 -19.52 28.78
C THR A 190 -9.09 -18.11 28.61
N TYR A 191 -9.01 -17.59 27.38
CA TYR A 191 -8.63 -16.20 27.13
C TYR A 191 -9.80 -15.21 27.19
N ARG A 192 -11.05 -15.71 27.17
CA ARG A 192 -12.29 -14.90 27.11
C ARG A 192 -12.23 -13.81 26.03
N PHE A 193 -11.73 -14.17 24.85
CA PHE A 193 -11.48 -13.27 23.72
C PHE A 193 -12.16 -13.74 22.43
N GLU A 194 -13.23 -14.54 22.53
CA GLU A 194 -13.89 -15.17 21.37
C GLU A 194 -14.52 -14.16 20.41
N GLU A 195 -14.99 -13.03 20.94
CA GLU A 195 -15.59 -11.92 20.17
C GLU A 195 -14.59 -10.80 19.88
N GLY A 196 -13.33 -10.95 20.33
CA GLY A 196 -12.29 -9.96 20.15
C GLY A 196 -11.83 -9.85 18.70
N THR A 197 -11.57 -8.64 18.24
CA THR A 197 -11.13 -8.38 16.86
C THR A 197 -9.62 -8.45 16.71
N PHE A 198 -9.14 -8.63 15.47
CA PHE A 198 -7.71 -8.57 15.19
C PHE A 198 -7.11 -7.19 15.53
N ASP A 199 -7.88 -6.10 15.39
CA ASP A 199 -7.43 -4.76 15.75
C ASP A 199 -7.13 -4.64 17.24
N GLN A 200 -8.05 -5.12 18.09
CA GLN A 200 -7.87 -5.15 19.55
C GLN A 200 -6.68 -6.04 19.95
N PHE A 201 -6.54 -7.20 19.31
CA PHE A 201 -5.42 -8.08 19.59
C PHE A 201 -4.08 -7.47 19.17
N PHE A 202 -4.03 -6.81 18.02
CA PHE A 202 -2.83 -6.13 17.54
C PHE A 202 -2.36 -5.07 18.54
N ASP A 203 -3.28 -4.30 19.12
CA ASP A 203 -2.97 -3.33 20.17
C ASP A 203 -2.35 -4.01 21.40
N MET A 204 -2.97 -5.07 21.91
CA MET A 204 -2.41 -5.85 23.03
C MET A 204 -1.03 -6.43 22.71
N PHE A 205 -0.82 -6.94 21.49
CA PHE A 205 0.43 -7.56 21.07
C PHE A 205 1.58 -6.56 21.01
N VAL A 206 1.36 -5.37 20.43
CA VAL A 206 2.38 -4.30 20.34
C VAL A 206 2.68 -3.68 21.71
N GLU A 207 1.69 -3.65 22.60
CA GLU A 207 1.86 -3.18 23.99
C GLU A 207 2.49 -4.23 24.93
N GLY A 208 2.71 -5.46 24.46
CA GLY A 208 3.22 -6.56 25.29
C GLY A 208 2.24 -7.04 26.36
N LYS A 209 0.94 -6.83 26.17
CA LYS A 209 -0.15 -7.23 27.08
C LYS A 209 -0.78 -8.56 26.68
N VAL A 210 0.05 -9.53 26.32
CA VAL A 210 -0.30 -10.90 25.92
C VAL A 210 0.64 -11.88 26.63
N ASP A 211 0.34 -13.19 26.59
CA ASP A 211 1.19 -14.16 27.31
C ASP A 211 2.68 -14.00 26.95
N PHE A 212 3.51 -14.05 27.99
CA PHE A 212 4.96 -13.91 27.96
C PHE A 212 5.47 -12.51 27.54
N GLY A 213 4.57 -11.51 27.50
CA GLY A 213 4.93 -10.10 27.44
C GLY A 213 5.25 -9.59 26.03
N ASP A 214 6.28 -8.75 25.92
CA ASP A 214 6.72 -8.18 24.64
C ASP A 214 7.52 -9.21 23.83
N TYR A 215 7.10 -9.43 22.58
CA TYR A 215 7.73 -10.37 21.65
C TYR A 215 9.23 -10.12 21.46
N PHE A 216 9.65 -8.84 21.35
CA PHE A 216 11.04 -8.50 21.10
C PHE A 216 11.89 -8.63 22.35
N ASP A 217 11.37 -8.31 23.53
CA ASP A 217 12.10 -8.55 24.78
C ASP A 217 12.39 -10.04 24.96
N HIS A 218 11.39 -10.89 24.69
CA HIS A 218 11.58 -12.34 24.70
C HIS A 218 12.57 -12.80 23.62
N LEU A 219 12.40 -12.37 22.37
CA LEU A 219 13.26 -12.77 21.26
C LEU A 219 14.71 -12.33 21.48
N LEU A 220 14.94 -11.09 21.87
CA LEU A 220 16.27 -10.53 22.06
C LEU A 220 17.00 -11.22 23.21
N SER A 221 16.29 -11.55 24.30
CA SER A 221 16.89 -12.31 25.41
C SER A 221 17.54 -13.62 24.96
N TRP A 222 16.93 -14.35 24.02
CA TRP A 222 17.49 -15.58 23.47
C TRP A 222 18.44 -15.34 22.29
N TYR A 223 18.24 -14.25 21.56
CA TYR A 223 19.06 -13.90 20.40
C TYR A 223 20.50 -13.60 20.81
N GLU A 224 20.74 -13.00 21.99
CA GLU A 224 22.08 -12.78 22.53
C GLU A 224 22.87 -14.09 22.70
N HIS A 225 22.17 -15.19 23.03
CA HIS A 225 22.73 -16.53 23.28
C HIS A 225 22.70 -17.46 22.06
N ARG A 226 22.33 -16.95 20.87
CA ARG A 226 22.17 -17.77 19.66
C ARG A 226 23.44 -18.50 19.19
N ASN A 227 24.61 -18.05 19.65
CA ASN A 227 25.91 -18.61 19.30
C ASN A 227 26.49 -19.49 20.43
N ASP A 228 25.76 -19.66 21.53
CA ASP A 228 26.20 -20.52 22.62
C ASP A 228 26.23 -21.99 22.14
N PRO A 229 27.23 -22.79 22.55
CA PRO A 229 27.43 -24.14 22.00
C PRO A 229 26.28 -25.11 22.29
N ASN A 230 25.47 -24.82 23.31
CA ASN A 230 24.31 -25.60 23.70
C ASN A 230 22.98 -24.97 23.26
N VAL A 231 23.01 -23.96 22.39
CA VAL A 231 21.82 -23.31 21.83
C VAL A 231 21.79 -23.50 20.31
N LEU A 232 20.73 -24.12 19.80
CA LEU A 232 20.42 -24.16 18.37
C LEU A 232 19.31 -23.16 18.06
N PHE A 233 19.67 -22.10 17.34
CA PHE A 233 18.73 -21.05 16.94
C PHE A 233 18.24 -21.28 15.50
N VAL A 234 16.92 -21.30 15.30
CA VAL A 234 16.30 -21.51 13.98
C VAL A 234 15.10 -20.61 13.79
N THR A 235 14.84 -20.18 12.55
CA THR A 235 13.58 -19.52 12.21
C THR A 235 12.55 -20.51 11.65
N TYR A 236 11.27 -20.30 11.94
CA TYR A 236 10.16 -21.05 11.37
C TYR A 236 10.19 -21.03 9.83
N GLU A 237 10.63 -19.91 9.25
CA GLU A 237 10.75 -19.72 7.81
C GLU A 237 11.83 -20.61 7.20
N GLU A 238 12.99 -20.72 7.84
CA GLU A 238 14.05 -21.64 7.41
C GLU A 238 13.64 -23.10 7.59
N LEU A 239 13.00 -23.44 8.73
CA LEU A 239 12.46 -24.77 8.98
C LEU A 239 11.42 -25.17 7.93
N LYS A 240 10.53 -24.24 7.53
CA LYS A 240 9.56 -24.47 6.45
C LYS A 240 10.18 -24.61 5.07
N LYS A 241 11.29 -23.92 4.81
CA LYS A 241 11.97 -23.90 3.52
C LYS A 241 12.72 -25.21 3.26
N ASP A 242 13.36 -25.77 4.27
CA ASP A 242 14.12 -27.01 4.18
C ASP A 242 13.97 -27.84 5.46
N THR A 243 12.82 -28.48 5.63
CA THR A 243 12.53 -29.29 6.82
C THR A 243 13.54 -30.43 7.00
N ALA A 244 13.89 -31.13 5.92
CA ALA A 244 14.80 -32.28 5.97
C ALA A 244 16.22 -31.87 6.39
N GLY A 245 16.75 -30.78 5.82
CA GLY A 245 18.05 -30.25 6.22
C GLY A 245 18.10 -29.84 7.69
N TRP A 246 17.03 -29.22 8.21
CA TRP A 246 16.94 -28.86 9.62
C TRP A 246 16.76 -30.04 10.56
N VAL A 247 16.03 -31.09 10.15
CA VAL A 247 15.94 -32.36 10.90
C VAL A 247 17.33 -32.97 11.07
N LEU A 248 18.15 -32.98 10.02
CA LEU A 248 19.52 -33.50 10.09
C LEU A 248 20.43 -32.63 10.98
N LYS A 249 20.33 -31.30 10.88
CA LYS A 249 21.06 -30.37 11.76
C LYS A 249 20.66 -30.55 13.22
N LEU A 250 19.38 -30.79 13.49
CA LEU A 250 18.89 -31.06 14.83
C LEU A 250 19.47 -32.39 15.36
N GLY A 251 19.53 -33.41 14.51
CA GLY A 251 20.21 -34.66 14.82
C GLY A 251 21.68 -34.44 15.21
N ASP A 252 22.44 -33.70 14.41
CA ASP A 252 23.84 -33.37 14.72
C ASP A 252 24.00 -32.61 16.04
N PHE A 253 23.05 -31.72 16.35
CA PHE A 253 23.08 -30.90 17.54
C PHE A 253 22.78 -31.69 18.82
N PHE A 254 21.87 -32.66 18.75
CA PHE A 254 21.57 -33.57 19.85
C PHE A 254 22.68 -34.58 20.05
N ASP A 255 22.93 -35.40 19.04
CA ASP A 255 24.05 -36.33 18.99
C ASP A 255 24.37 -36.68 17.54
N LYS A 256 25.58 -36.35 17.11
CA LYS A 256 26.01 -36.56 15.73
C LYS A 256 26.01 -38.03 15.33
N GLU A 257 26.40 -38.94 16.20
CA GLU A 257 26.52 -40.35 15.86
C GLU A 257 25.18 -41.08 16.01
N GLU A 258 24.50 -40.87 17.14
CA GLU A 258 23.25 -41.57 17.48
C GLU A 258 22.03 -41.01 16.74
N CYS A 259 21.99 -39.70 16.48
CA CYS A 259 20.87 -39.06 15.80
C CYS A 259 21.23 -38.62 14.36
N GLY A 260 22.22 -37.74 14.19
CA GLY A 260 22.54 -37.12 12.89
C GLY A 260 22.94 -38.13 11.81
N ASP A 261 24.00 -38.88 12.05
CA ASP A 261 24.54 -39.89 11.14
C ASP A 261 23.62 -41.09 11.03
N ASN A 262 22.87 -41.42 12.10
CA ASN A 262 21.85 -42.46 12.05
C ASN A 262 20.78 -42.13 10.99
N LEU A 263 20.22 -40.92 11.01
CA LEU A 263 19.23 -40.48 10.03
C LEU A 263 19.81 -40.38 8.60
N ARG A 264 21.10 -40.07 8.44
CA ARG A 264 21.75 -40.04 7.11
C ARG A 264 22.01 -41.43 6.55
N LYS A 265 22.42 -42.38 7.39
CA LYS A 265 22.70 -43.77 7.00
C LYS A 265 21.43 -44.56 6.72
N HIS A 266 20.31 -44.13 7.31
CA HIS A 266 19.00 -44.77 7.24
C HIS A 266 17.93 -43.81 6.69
N PRO A 267 17.86 -43.59 5.37
CA PRO A 267 16.88 -42.68 4.74
C PRO A 267 15.42 -42.97 5.11
N GLU A 268 15.08 -44.24 5.37
CA GLU A 268 13.75 -44.67 5.81
C GLU A 268 13.36 -44.07 7.17
N ARG A 269 14.34 -43.84 8.07
CA ARG A 269 14.11 -43.21 9.37
C ARG A 269 13.87 -41.72 9.20
N LEU A 270 14.67 -41.06 8.35
CA LEU A 270 14.47 -39.66 8.00
C LEU A 270 13.09 -39.43 7.38
N GLU A 271 12.68 -40.26 6.42
CA GLU A 271 11.35 -40.18 5.81
C GLU A 271 10.24 -40.38 6.84
N ARG A 272 10.41 -41.31 7.77
CA ARG A 272 9.45 -41.53 8.86
C ARG A 272 9.32 -40.32 9.78
N VAL A 273 10.44 -39.69 10.15
CA VAL A 273 10.44 -38.43 10.93
C VAL A 273 9.70 -37.33 10.18
N LEU A 274 9.97 -37.17 8.88
CA LEU A 274 9.31 -36.16 8.03
C LEU A 274 7.81 -36.41 7.88
N SER A 275 7.42 -37.67 7.67
CA SER A 275 6.01 -38.07 7.56
C SER A 275 5.26 -37.87 8.88
N ALA A 276 5.85 -38.28 10.02
CA ALA A 276 5.26 -38.14 11.34
C ALA A 276 5.11 -36.67 11.79
N THR A 277 5.87 -35.76 11.19
CA THR A 277 5.88 -34.32 11.52
C THR A 277 5.34 -33.46 10.38
N SER A 278 4.71 -34.08 9.38
CA SER A 278 4.07 -33.39 8.26
C SER A 278 2.90 -32.52 8.73
N LEU A 279 2.50 -31.55 7.91
CA LEU A 279 1.35 -30.70 8.23
C LEU A 279 0.06 -31.51 8.44
N GLU A 280 -0.14 -32.57 7.65
CA GLU A 280 -1.29 -33.47 7.75
C GLU A 280 -1.28 -34.24 9.06
N SER A 281 -0.15 -34.86 9.40
CA SER A 281 0.06 -35.55 10.69
C SER A 281 -0.16 -34.60 11.86
N MET A 282 0.37 -33.38 11.80
CA MET A 282 0.15 -32.37 12.83
C MET A 282 -1.32 -31.90 12.91
N LYS A 283 -2.05 -31.85 11.79
CA LYS A 283 -3.49 -31.53 11.80
C LYS A 283 -4.35 -32.64 12.40
N SER A 284 -3.96 -33.91 12.22
CA SER A 284 -4.69 -35.05 12.77
C SER A 284 -4.83 -34.99 14.31
N ILE A 285 -3.90 -34.34 14.99
CA ILE A 285 -3.90 -34.19 16.46
C ILE A 285 -4.55 -32.89 16.96
N ASN A 286 -5.15 -32.09 16.07
CA ASN A 286 -5.83 -30.85 16.45
C ASN A 286 -6.90 -31.07 17.52
N ALA A 287 -7.64 -32.19 17.47
CA ALA A 287 -8.68 -32.48 18.45
C ALA A 287 -8.13 -32.52 19.89
N LYS A 288 -6.95 -33.15 20.07
CA LYS A 288 -6.23 -33.27 21.34
C LYS A 288 -5.66 -31.92 21.79
N LEU A 289 -5.00 -31.21 20.87
CA LEU A 289 -4.40 -29.89 21.16
C LEU A 289 -5.42 -28.81 21.54
N MET A 290 -6.66 -28.93 21.05
CA MET A 290 -7.76 -28.02 21.37
C MET A 290 -8.53 -28.43 22.64
N ASN A 291 -8.19 -29.57 23.25
CA ASN A 291 -8.78 -30.07 24.48
C ASN A 291 -7.73 -30.13 25.61
N TRP A 292 -7.78 -29.16 26.51
CA TRP A 292 -6.83 -29.05 27.61
C TRP A 292 -6.88 -30.25 28.56
N THR A 293 -8.07 -30.84 28.76
CA THR A 293 -8.24 -32.03 29.62
C THR A 293 -7.47 -33.24 29.12
N GLU A 294 -7.44 -33.47 27.81
CA GLU A 294 -6.68 -34.55 27.17
C GLU A 294 -5.18 -34.29 27.27
N THR A 295 -4.75 -33.04 27.06
CA THR A 295 -3.32 -32.67 27.18
C THR A 295 -2.81 -32.88 28.61
N MET A 296 -3.69 -32.72 29.61
CA MET A 296 -3.36 -32.90 31.03
C MET A 296 -3.21 -34.35 31.47
N GLN A 297 -3.71 -35.33 30.71
CA GLN A 297 -3.59 -36.75 31.09
C GLN A 297 -2.12 -37.19 31.23
N ALA A 298 -1.23 -36.55 30.47
CA ALA A 298 0.21 -36.81 30.49
C ALA A 298 0.95 -36.20 31.71
N VAL A 299 0.31 -35.28 32.44
CA VAL A 299 0.88 -34.66 33.63
C VAL A 299 0.74 -35.63 34.82
N PRO A 300 1.74 -35.73 35.72
CA PRO A 300 1.65 -36.57 36.93
C PRO A 300 0.36 -36.31 37.73
N ALA A 301 -0.23 -37.38 38.28
CA ALA A 301 -1.56 -37.33 38.89
C ALA A 301 -1.69 -36.25 39.98
N GLU A 302 -0.69 -36.16 40.87
CA GLU A 302 -0.65 -35.18 41.96
C GLU A 302 -0.67 -33.74 41.45
N VAL A 303 0.14 -33.45 40.43
CA VAL A 303 0.20 -32.13 39.78
C VAL A 303 -1.11 -31.84 39.06
N ARG A 304 -1.66 -32.83 38.34
CA ARG A 304 -2.90 -32.73 37.58
C ARG A 304 -4.09 -32.40 38.49
N GLU A 305 -4.24 -33.05 39.63
CA GLU A 305 -5.33 -32.78 40.58
C GLU A 305 -5.27 -31.35 41.12
N ARG A 306 -4.08 -30.91 41.54
CA ARG A 306 -3.86 -29.53 42.02
C ARG A 306 -4.10 -28.50 40.90
N TYR A 307 -3.71 -28.84 39.68
CA TYR A 307 -3.93 -28.01 38.51
C TYR A 307 -5.43 -27.85 38.22
N ILE A 308 -6.19 -28.95 38.18
CA ILE A 308 -7.63 -28.94 37.94
C ILE A 308 -8.34 -28.07 38.98
N LYS A 309 -7.96 -28.18 40.26
CA LYS A 309 -8.48 -27.31 41.32
C LYS A 309 -8.23 -25.84 41.01
N SER A 310 -6.99 -25.48 40.67
CA SER A 310 -6.61 -24.11 40.33
C SER A 310 -7.34 -23.58 39.09
N ALA A 311 -7.51 -24.43 38.06
CA ALA A 311 -8.22 -24.07 36.83
C ALA A 311 -9.72 -23.83 37.08
N LYS A 312 -10.37 -24.67 37.90
CA LYS A 312 -11.77 -24.48 38.31
C LYS A 312 -11.97 -23.19 39.11
N GLU A 313 -11.05 -22.88 40.01
CA GLU A 313 -11.07 -21.63 40.79
C GLU A 313 -10.91 -20.39 39.87
N ASN A 314 -10.03 -20.45 38.88
CA ASN A 314 -9.77 -19.31 37.98
C ASN A 314 -10.82 -19.13 36.86
N PHE A 315 -11.37 -20.23 36.33
CA PHE A 315 -12.18 -20.19 35.10
C PHE A 315 -13.59 -20.78 35.24
N GLY A 316 -13.93 -21.44 36.36
CA GLY A 316 -15.16 -22.22 36.46
C GLY A 316 -15.22 -23.27 35.35
N ASP A 317 -16.40 -23.56 34.80
CA ASP A 317 -16.55 -24.58 33.75
C ASP A 317 -15.92 -24.20 32.39
N VAL A 318 -15.39 -22.97 32.25
CA VAL A 318 -14.80 -22.50 30.99
C VAL A 318 -13.54 -23.29 30.61
N TRP A 319 -12.75 -23.76 31.58
CA TRP A 319 -11.51 -24.50 31.27
C TRP A 319 -11.77 -25.88 30.65
N GLU A 320 -12.96 -26.46 30.88
CA GLU A 320 -13.38 -27.75 30.32
C GLU A 320 -13.89 -27.61 28.88
N LYS A 321 -14.15 -26.38 28.41
CA LYS A 321 -14.64 -26.13 27.05
C LYS A 321 -13.52 -26.32 26.04
N LYS A 322 -13.77 -27.19 25.05
CA LYS A 322 -12.91 -27.35 23.88
C LYS A 322 -12.80 -26.03 23.10
N GLY A 323 -11.60 -25.72 22.64
CA GLY A 323 -11.39 -24.57 21.77
C GLY A 323 -12.11 -24.71 20.42
N LYS A 324 -12.37 -23.57 19.77
CA LYS A 324 -13.03 -23.52 18.45
C LYS A 324 -12.02 -23.55 17.31
N GLY A 325 -12.30 -24.29 16.24
CA GLY A 325 -11.45 -24.34 15.05
C GLY A 325 -10.17 -25.17 15.21
N GLU A 326 -9.17 -24.92 14.36
CA GLU A 326 -7.92 -25.70 14.29
C GLU A 326 -6.77 -25.04 15.06
N PHE A 327 -6.02 -25.80 15.87
CA PHE A 327 -4.77 -25.34 16.48
C PHE A 327 -3.67 -25.17 15.42
N VAL A 328 -3.45 -26.22 14.62
CA VAL A 328 -2.63 -26.25 13.42
C VAL A 328 -3.47 -25.73 12.25
N ARG A 329 -3.42 -24.41 12.04
CA ARG A 329 -4.31 -23.68 11.12
C ARG A 329 -3.89 -23.77 9.65
N LYS A 330 -2.91 -22.95 9.23
CA LYS A 330 -2.42 -22.89 7.84
C LYS A 330 -1.01 -23.45 7.66
N GLY A 331 -0.11 -23.26 8.63
CA GLY A 331 1.28 -23.72 8.52
C GLY A 331 2.08 -23.05 7.39
N VAL A 332 1.77 -21.78 7.07
CA VAL A 332 2.39 -21.01 5.97
C VAL A 332 3.13 -19.78 6.49
N VAL A 333 4.01 -19.25 5.64
CA VAL A 333 4.72 -17.98 5.82
C VAL A 333 4.04 -16.91 4.96
N GLY A 334 3.77 -15.74 5.52
CA GLY A 334 3.21 -14.58 4.84
C GLY A 334 1.69 -14.41 4.95
N ASP A 335 1.00 -15.16 5.82
CA ASP A 335 -0.45 -15.03 6.00
C ASP A 335 -0.85 -13.68 6.63
N TRP A 336 0.09 -12.99 7.27
CA TRP A 336 -0.10 -11.63 7.77
C TRP A 336 -0.59 -10.64 6.72
N LYS A 337 -0.24 -10.84 5.43
CA LYS A 337 -0.69 -9.99 4.31
C LYS A 337 -2.20 -9.99 4.13
N ASN A 338 -2.88 -11.03 4.61
CA ASN A 338 -4.33 -11.17 4.51
C ASN A 338 -5.08 -10.54 5.71
N HIS A 339 -4.36 -10.04 6.71
CA HIS A 339 -4.95 -9.58 7.99
C HIS A 339 -4.61 -8.13 8.33
N PHE A 340 -3.37 -7.72 8.07
CA PHE A 340 -2.90 -6.39 8.46
C PHE A 340 -3.44 -5.27 7.57
N LYS A 341 -3.96 -4.22 8.19
CA LYS A 341 -4.28 -2.94 7.55
C LYS A 341 -3.02 -2.09 7.34
N PRO A 342 -2.98 -1.16 6.35
CA PRO A 342 -1.82 -0.29 6.13
C PRO A 342 -1.36 0.50 7.37
N GLU A 343 -2.28 0.93 8.22
CA GLU A 343 -2.01 1.65 9.47
C GLU A 343 -1.32 0.74 10.49
N GLN A 344 -1.77 -0.52 10.62
CA GLN A 344 -1.16 -1.52 11.49
C GLN A 344 0.24 -1.91 11.02
N ILE A 345 0.46 -2.02 9.70
CA ILE A 345 1.80 -2.24 9.14
C ILE A 345 2.73 -1.10 9.53
N THR A 346 2.26 0.15 9.47
CA THR A 346 3.04 1.32 9.85
C THR A 346 3.41 1.31 11.33
N ARG A 347 2.44 1.01 12.20
CA ARG A 347 2.66 0.87 13.66
C ARG A 347 3.61 -0.29 13.99
N MET A 348 3.42 -1.45 13.37
CA MET A 348 4.28 -2.62 13.53
C MET A 348 5.72 -2.27 13.13
N LYS A 349 5.95 -1.60 11.99
CA LYS A 349 7.30 -1.15 11.58
C LYS A 349 7.94 -0.21 12.59
N ALA A 350 7.19 0.76 13.11
CA ALA A 350 7.69 1.70 14.10
C ALA A 350 8.08 1.00 15.41
N TRP A 351 7.26 0.05 15.87
CA TRP A 351 7.57 -0.77 17.04
C TRP A 351 8.79 -1.67 16.82
N ILE A 352 8.90 -2.33 15.66
CA ILE A 352 10.10 -3.10 15.29
C ILE A 352 11.36 -2.23 15.34
N GLU A 353 11.34 -1.07 14.67
CA GLU A 353 12.49 -0.14 14.63
C GLU A 353 12.86 0.40 16.03
N LEU A 354 11.86 0.59 16.89
CA LEU A 354 12.08 0.98 18.28
C LEU A 354 12.76 -0.13 19.09
N LYS A 355 12.17 -1.33 19.10
CA LYS A 355 12.59 -2.46 19.96
C LYS A 355 13.89 -3.11 19.50
N THR A 356 14.16 -3.12 18.20
CA THR A 356 15.35 -3.77 17.63
C THR A 356 16.50 -2.80 17.36
N ARG A 357 16.40 -1.57 17.88
CA ARG A 357 17.42 -0.54 17.67
C ARG A 357 18.77 -0.99 18.21
N GLY A 358 19.77 -1.02 17.32
CA GLY A 358 21.12 -1.46 17.68
C GLY A 358 21.34 -2.97 17.62
N SER A 359 20.35 -3.74 17.15
CA SER A 359 20.44 -5.19 16.95
C SER A 359 20.31 -5.54 15.46
N ASP A 360 20.99 -6.62 15.05
CA ASP A 360 20.87 -7.26 13.73
C ASP A 360 19.76 -8.33 13.68
N VAL A 361 18.95 -8.47 14.74
CA VAL A 361 17.91 -9.52 14.84
C VAL A 361 16.93 -9.52 13.65
N MET A 362 16.65 -8.37 13.04
CA MET A 362 15.74 -8.30 11.89
C MET A 362 16.34 -8.85 10.60
N ASP A 363 17.67 -9.06 10.53
CA ASP A 363 18.34 -9.69 9.39
C ASP A 363 17.96 -11.17 9.26
N LEU A 364 17.48 -11.81 10.34
CA LEU A 364 16.87 -13.15 10.32
C LEU A 364 15.78 -13.27 9.26
N TRP A 365 15.05 -12.17 9.01
CA TRP A 365 13.95 -12.13 8.06
C TRP A 365 14.21 -11.18 6.90
N LYS A 366 15.49 -10.95 6.56
CA LYS A 366 15.85 -10.12 5.40
C LYS A 366 15.14 -10.60 4.15
N ASP A 367 15.18 -11.90 3.82
CA ASP A 367 14.54 -12.41 2.60
C ASP A 367 12.99 -12.39 2.64
N VAL A 368 12.39 -12.19 3.82
CA VAL A 368 10.93 -12.16 4.04
C VAL A 368 10.38 -10.73 3.95
N PHE A 369 11.09 -9.76 4.54
CA PHE A 369 10.66 -8.35 4.60
C PHE A 369 11.43 -7.42 3.67
N PHE A 370 12.70 -7.73 3.41
CA PHE A 370 13.60 -6.97 2.59
C PHE A 370 13.86 -7.72 1.29
N PHE A 371 13.33 -7.22 0.18
CA PHE A 371 13.84 -7.63 -1.12
C PHE A 371 15.37 -7.46 -1.08
N PRO A 372 16.17 -8.52 -1.24
CA PRO A 372 17.58 -8.51 -0.89
C PRO A 372 18.30 -7.34 -1.56
N ALA A 373 19.26 -6.74 -0.84
CA ALA A 373 20.06 -5.61 -1.33
C ALA A 373 20.77 -5.91 -2.66
N ASP A 374 21.02 -7.19 -2.96
CA ASP A 374 21.27 -7.69 -4.30
C ASP A 374 19.96 -8.17 -4.91
N ASN A 375 19.23 -7.20 -5.44
CA ASN A 375 17.90 -7.40 -5.94
C ASN A 375 17.97 -8.21 -7.25
N LYS A 376 18.03 -9.54 -7.14
CA LYS A 376 18.02 -10.51 -8.26
C LYS A 376 16.88 -10.20 -9.24
N TYR A 377 15.76 -9.74 -8.72
CA TYR A 377 14.63 -9.27 -9.51
C TYR A 377 14.97 -8.03 -10.33
N LEU A 378 15.55 -6.98 -9.74
CA LEU A 378 16.03 -5.80 -10.49
C LEU A 378 17.21 -6.13 -11.42
N ASN A 379 18.06 -7.08 -11.07
CA ASN A 379 19.12 -7.59 -11.96
C ASN A 379 18.51 -8.23 -13.21
N ARG A 380 17.60 -9.19 -13.04
CA ARG A 380 16.91 -9.87 -14.14
C ARG A 380 16.05 -8.89 -14.96
N LEU A 381 15.29 -8.02 -14.28
CA LEU A 381 14.48 -6.97 -14.91
C LEU A 381 15.32 -6.06 -15.81
N THR A 382 16.43 -5.54 -15.28
CA THR A 382 17.29 -4.62 -16.05
C THR A 382 18.07 -5.33 -17.14
N GLN A 383 18.68 -6.48 -16.88
CA GLN A 383 19.42 -7.23 -17.90
C GLN A 383 18.52 -7.63 -19.07
N ASP A 384 17.36 -8.23 -18.79
CA ASP A 384 16.47 -8.73 -19.83
C ASP A 384 15.80 -7.59 -20.61
N ALA A 385 15.34 -6.53 -19.91
CA ALA A 385 14.71 -5.38 -20.56
C ALA A 385 15.68 -4.62 -21.46
N PHE A 386 16.92 -4.41 -21.02
CA PHE A 386 17.92 -3.65 -21.79
C PHE A 386 18.62 -4.48 -22.86
N ALA A 387 18.67 -5.82 -22.73
CA ALA A 387 19.13 -6.71 -23.79
C ALA A 387 18.23 -6.61 -25.03
N LYS A 388 16.90 -6.54 -24.85
CA LYS A 388 15.93 -6.32 -25.94
C LYS A 388 16.12 -4.97 -26.66
N LEU A 389 16.75 -3.98 -26.01
CA LEU A 389 17.03 -2.65 -26.56
C LEU A 389 18.45 -2.48 -27.14
N GLY A 390 19.27 -3.54 -27.18
CA GLY A 390 20.62 -3.50 -27.76
C GLY A 390 21.69 -2.78 -26.92
N VAL A 391 21.46 -2.56 -25.63
CA VAL A 391 22.41 -1.87 -24.73
C VAL A 391 23.61 -2.79 -24.40
N ARG A 392 24.84 -2.34 -24.71
CA ARG A 392 26.05 -3.19 -24.62
C ARG A 392 26.71 -3.31 -23.25
N LYS A 393 26.50 -2.39 -22.30
CA LYS A 393 27.16 -2.43 -20.97
C LYS A 393 26.39 -1.70 -19.87
N LEU A 394 26.04 -2.42 -18.80
CA LEU A 394 25.46 -1.87 -17.56
C LEU A 394 26.58 -1.64 -16.53
N VAL A 395 26.83 -0.40 -16.13
CA VAL A 395 27.83 -0.09 -15.09
C VAL A 395 27.12 0.25 -13.76
N LYS A 396 27.42 -0.50 -12.70
CA LYS A 396 26.96 -0.21 -11.33
C LYS A 396 27.75 1.01 -10.82
N VAL A 397 27.07 2.13 -10.55
CA VAL A 397 27.73 3.33 -10.01
C VAL A 397 27.99 3.13 -8.50
N PRO A 398 29.22 3.30 -7.99
CA PRO A 398 29.49 3.23 -6.56
C PRO A 398 28.79 4.36 -5.80
N THR A 399 28.16 4.01 -4.68
CA THR A 399 27.12 4.79 -3.99
C THR A 399 27.58 6.02 -3.21
N LYS A 400 28.86 6.43 -3.24
CA LYS A 400 29.39 7.37 -2.23
C LYS A 400 29.98 8.72 -2.69
N SER A 401 30.57 8.89 -3.87
CA SER A 401 31.46 10.05 -4.10
C SER A 401 30.97 11.19 -4.99
N GLN A 402 29.73 11.18 -5.52
CA GLN A 402 29.24 12.28 -6.40
C GLN A 402 27.81 12.73 -6.09
N LEU A 403 27.35 12.56 -4.85
CA LEU A 403 25.97 12.83 -4.39
C LEU A 403 25.82 14.15 -3.58
N MET A 404 26.80 15.05 -3.62
CA MET A 404 26.78 16.27 -2.78
C MET A 404 25.75 17.34 -3.19
N GLU A 405 25.14 17.26 -4.37
CA GLU A 405 24.01 18.16 -4.76
C GLU A 405 22.62 17.52 -4.57
N ILE A 406 22.55 16.27 -4.07
CA ILE A 406 21.29 15.52 -3.90
C ILE A 406 20.90 15.52 -2.41
N GLU A 407 20.97 16.67 -1.73
CA GLU A 407 20.51 16.77 -0.33
C GLU A 407 19.03 17.19 -0.24
N GLU A 408 18.54 18.06 -1.14
CA GLU A 408 17.11 18.37 -1.23
C GLU A 408 16.28 17.16 -1.67
N LEU A 409 16.81 16.34 -2.58
CA LEU A 409 16.19 15.09 -3.06
C LEU A 409 16.15 13.99 -1.99
N ARG A 410 17.16 13.91 -1.12
CA ARG A 410 17.16 12.99 0.02
C ARG A 410 16.01 13.30 0.97
N SER A 411 15.72 14.57 1.25
CA SER A 411 14.64 14.93 2.18
C SER A 411 13.24 14.47 1.73
N HIS A 412 12.97 14.46 0.42
CA HIS A 412 11.69 14.02 -0.15
C HIS A 412 11.58 12.49 -0.34
N ILE A 413 12.70 11.81 -0.61
CA ILE A 413 12.74 10.36 -0.88
C ILE A 413 12.82 9.53 0.41
N TYR A 414 13.44 10.06 1.48
CA TYR A 414 13.65 9.32 2.73
C TYR A 414 12.38 9.05 3.58
N LYS A 415 11.19 9.47 3.15
CA LYS A 415 9.93 9.05 3.81
C LYS A 415 9.62 7.57 3.59
N HIS A 416 10.22 6.91 2.60
CA HIS A 416 10.04 5.48 2.33
C HIS A 416 11.39 4.83 2.00
N LYS A 417 11.97 4.03 2.92
CA LYS A 417 13.19 3.22 2.74
C LYS A 417 13.01 2.20 1.59
N THR A 418 13.09 2.69 0.35
CA THR A 418 12.82 1.94 -0.89
C THR A 418 14.17 1.62 -1.54
N PRO A 419 14.49 0.35 -1.87
CA PRO A 419 15.78 0.02 -2.48
C PRO A 419 15.98 0.79 -3.78
N GLN A 420 17.16 1.40 -3.98
CA GLN A 420 17.48 2.16 -5.20
C GLN A 420 18.62 1.49 -5.97
N ARG A 421 18.56 1.53 -7.30
CA ARG A 421 19.66 1.14 -8.18
C ARG A 421 19.89 2.18 -9.27
N SER A 422 21.11 2.71 -9.34
CA SER A 422 21.52 3.59 -10.45
C SER A 422 22.23 2.79 -11.53
N VAL A 423 21.81 2.99 -12.78
CA VAL A 423 22.32 2.34 -13.98
C VAL A 423 22.81 3.43 -14.93
N ARG A 424 24.05 3.31 -15.42
CA ARG A 424 24.55 4.14 -16.53
C ARG A 424 24.34 3.39 -17.84
N LEU A 425 23.65 4.02 -18.79
CA LEU A 425 23.46 3.54 -20.15
C LEU A 425 24.43 4.27 -21.10
N LEU A 426 25.09 3.53 -21.97
CA LEU A 426 25.98 4.05 -23.00
C LEU A 426 25.36 3.73 -24.37
N TYR A 427 25.03 4.77 -25.14
CA TYR A 427 24.53 4.62 -26.51
C TYR A 427 25.69 4.69 -27.50
N ALA A 428 25.66 3.85 -28.54
CA ALA A 428 26.52 3.99 -29.70
C ALA A 428 25.62 4.32 -30.91
N GLY A 429 25.86 5.44 -31.57
CA GLY A 429 25.20 5.76 -32.85
C GLY A 429 24.47 7.09 -32.95
N VAL A 430 24.93 8.16 -32.29
CA VAL A 430 24.56 9.51 -32.72
C VAL A 430 25.78 10.10 -33.42
N ASP A 431 25.82 9.97 -34.74
CA ASP A 431 26.80 10.66 -35.57
C ASP A 431 26.32 12.10 -35.74
N VAL A 432 26.70 12.96 -34.80
CA VAL A 432 26.53 14.41 -34.97
C VAL A 432 27.76 14.86 -35.72
N ASN A 433 27.57 15.18 -37.00
CA ASN A 433 28.62 15.66 -37.90
C ASN A 433 29.67 16.52 -37.19
N ASP A 434 30.89 16.03 -37.27
CA ASP A 434 32.14 16.79 -37.21
C ASP A 434 32.35 17.68 -35.98
N THR A 435 32.69 17.06 -34.84
CA THR A 435 33.85 17.40 -33.98
C THR A 435 33.78 16.58 -32.69
N ALA A 436 34.72 15.66 -32.51
CA ALA A 436 35.11 14.99 -31.25
C ALA A 436 34.15 15.11 -30.04
N SER A 437 32.96 14.51 -30.10
CA SER A 437 32.03 14.50 -28.96
C SER A 437 32.01 13.13 -28.27
N GLN A 438 32.37 13.12 -26.99
CA GLN A 438 32.37 11.95 -26.10
C GLN A 438 31.00 11.22 -26.09
N PRO A 439 30.97 9.90 -25.80
CA PRO A 439 29.72 9.14 -25.71
C PRO A 439 28.78 9.76 -24.66
N VAL A 440 27.56 10.10 -25.08
CA VAL A 440 26.51 10.62 -24.18
C VAL A 440 26.07 9.48 -23.25
N SER A 441 26.32 9.63 -21.94
CA SER A 441 25.94 8.65 -20.94
C SER A 441 24.67 9.07 -20.21
N LEU A 442 23.64 8.22 -20.22
CA LEU A 442 22.40 8.47 -19.47
C LEU A 442 22.48 7.81 -18.09
N HIS A 443 22.24 8.58 -17.03
CA HIS A 443 22.14 8.06 -15.67
C HIS A 443 20.67 7.85 -15.29
N VAL A 444 20.27 6.59 -15.11
CA VAL A 444 18.92 6.21 -14.71
C VAL A 444 18.93 5.67 -13.29
N SER A 445 18.16 6.27 -12.39
CA SER A 445 17.94 5.72 -11.05
C SER A 445 16.59 5.03 -10.97
N LEU A 446 16.60 3.74 -10.62
CA LEU A 446 15.44 2.87 -10.46
C LEU A 446 15.12 2.70 -8.97
N LEU A 447 13.88 2.95 -8.58
CA LEU A 447 13.37 2.75 -7.22
C LEU A 447 12.53 1.47 -7.16
N ALA A 448 12.90 0.56 -6.26
CA ALA A 448 12.28 -0.76 -6.13
C ALA A 448 11.03 -0.71 -5.24
N GLY A 449 9.83 -0.77 -5.82
CA GLY A 449 8.60 -0.95 -5.05
C GLY A 449 7.38 -0.19 -5.56
N ARG A 450 7.56 0.72 -6.53
CA ARG A 450 6.48 1.44 -7.21
C ARG A 450 6.82 1.71 -8.68
N LEU A 451 6.99 0.66 -9.47
CA LEU A 451 6.93 0.81 -10.93
C LEU A 451 5.45 0.83 -11.29
N PRO A 452 4.87 2.03 -11.45
CA PRO A 452 4.66 2.45 -12.82
C PRO A 452 5.16 3.86 -13.19
N TYR A 453 5.65 4.71 -12.26
CA TYR A 453 5.93 6.13 -12.60
C TYR A 453 7.20 6.80 -12.04
N ASP A 454 8.00 6.17 -11.16
CA ASP A 454 9.15 6.85 -10.54
C ASP A 454 10.50 6.50 -11.21
N LEU A 455 10.68 6.92 -12.48
CA LEU A 455 11.99 6.91 -13.15
C LEU A 455 12.60 8.31 -13.09
N GLN A 456 13.71 8.49 -12.37
CA GLN A 456 14.45 9.76 -12.36
C GLN A 456 15.71 9.67 -13.21
N VAL A 457 15.83 10.61 -14.14
CA VAL A 457 16.95 10.76 -15.07
C VAL A 457 17.68 12.05 -14.74
N ASP A 458 18.98 11.95 -14.45
CA ASP A 458 19.83 13.09 -14.12
C ASP A 458 20.79 13.37 -15.30
N TYR A 459 20.74 14.61 -15.81
CA TYR A 459 21.58 15.09 -16.90
C TYR A 459 22.72 15.91 -16.29
N ARG A 460 23.88 15.27 -16.10
CA ARG A 460 25.04 15.90 -15.45
C ARG A 460 25.74 16.99 -16.26
N GLN A 461 25.34 17.23 -17.50
CA GLN A 461 25.75 18.41 -18.25
C GLN A 461 24.50 19.23 -18.56
N ARG A 462 24.45 20.46 -18.03
CA ARG A 462 23.48 21.48 -18.46
C ARG A 462 23.64 21.69 -19.96
N LEU A 463 22.86 20.97 -20.76
CA LEU A 463 22.71 21.24 -22.18
C LEU A 463 21.94 22.56 -22.30
N ILE A 464 22.73 23.61 -22.56
CA ILE A 464 22.43 24.83 -23.31
C ILE A 464 20.94 25.23 -23.30
N ALA A 465 20.63 26.28 -22.54
CA ALA A 465 19.39 27.05 -22.48
C ALA A 465 18.22 26.58 -23.38
N GLN A 466 17.12 26.14 -22.76
CA GLN A 466 15.82 26.01 -23.44
C GLN A 466 15.47 27.35 -24.13
N PRO A 467 15.26 27.40 -25.46
CA PRO A 467 14.71 28.59 -26.08
C PRO A 467 13.21 28.67 -25.76
N GLU A 468 12.72 29.86 -25.41
CA GLU A 468 11.29 30.12 -25.28
C GLU A 468 10.62 30.04 -26.66
N GLY A 469 9.89 28.96 -26.95
CA GLY A 469 9.06 28.83 -28.15
C GLY A 469 8.65 27.40 -28.51
N PRO A 470 7.62 27.20 -29.36
CA PRO A 470 7.21 25.88 -29.83
C PRO A 470 8.18 25.41 -30.92
N VAL A 471 9.10 24.51 -30.56
CA VAL A 471 10.08 23.93 -31.49
C VAL A 471 9.55 22.62 -32.06
N ALA A 472 9.74 22.42 -33.37
CA ALA A 472 9.36 21.22 -34.11
C ALA A 472 10.02 19.95 -33.52
N GLU A 473 9.25 18.86 -33.47
CA GLU A 473 9.62 17.54 -32.90
C GLU A 473 10.93 16.94 -33.46
N GLU A 474 11.33 17.33 -34.66
CA GLU A 474 12.53 16.80 -35.34
C GLU A 474 13.87 17.17 -34.67
N ARG A 475 13.89 18.11 -33.72
CA ARG A 475 15.12 18.57 -33.04
C ARG A 475 15.45 17.87 -31.72
N PHE A 476 14.66 16.90 -31.27
CA PHE A 476 14.96 16.16 -30.03
C PHE A 476 15.14 14.65 -30.28
N PRO A 477 16.35 14.21 -30.72
CA PRO A 477 16.68 12.78 -30.81
C PRO A 477 16.52 12.04 -29.47
N GLU A 478 16.67 12.77 -28.36
CA GLU A 478 16.77 12.23 -27.00
C GLU A 478 15.40 11.81 -26.41
N ILE A 479 14.28 12.43 -26.83
CA ILE A 479 12.93 12.09 -26.32
C ILE A 479 12.46 10.74 -26.89
N HIS A 480 12.93 10.36 -28.09
CA HIS A 480 12.66 9.06 -28.70
C HIS A 480 13.37 7.89 -27.98
N THR A 481 14.33 8.15 -27.09
CA THR A 481 15.07 7.08 -26.37
C THR A 481 14.43 6.67 -25.04
N LEU A 482 13.67 7.56 -24.38
CA LEU A 482 13.12 7.31 -23.04
C LEU A 482 11.87 6.42 -23.03
N LEU A 483 10.96 6.63 -23.98
CA LEU A 483 9.72 5.83 -24.08
C LEU A 483 10.00 4.34 -24.33
N PRO A 484 10.93 3.96 -25.22
CA PRO A 484 11.34 2.57 -25.38
C PRO A 484 11.95 1.95 -24.11
N ILE A 485 12.76 2.72 -23.36
CA ILE A 485 13.32 2.25 -22.07
C ILE A 485 12.22 1.97 -21.05
N ILE A 486 11.31 2.92 -20.87
CA ILE A 486 10.20 2.78 -19.92
C ILE A 486 9.29 1.62 -20.33
N GLY A 487 9.00 1.50 -21.64
CA GLY A 487 8.19 0.43 -22.21
C GLY A 487 8.81 -0.94 -22.00
N ALA A 488 10.10 -1.10 -22.30
CA ALA A 488 10.80 -2.36 -22.10
C ALA A 488 10.87 -2.76 -20.61
N LEU A 489 11.12 -1.81 -19.71
CA LEU A 489 11.13 -2.06 -18.27
C LEU A 489 9.73 -2.44 -17.75
N GLN A 490 8.67 -1.77 -18.21
CA GLN A 490 7.30 -2.06 -17.80
C GLN A 490 6.80 -3.39 -18.36
N GLN A 491 7.06 -3.68 -19.64
CA GLN A 491 6.75 -4.96 -20.27
C GLN A 491 7.40 -6.11 -19.49
N ARG A 492 8.71 -6.00 -19.21
CA ARG A 492 9.43 -7.05 -18.49
C ARG A 492 9.01 -7.17 -17.03
N HIS A 493 8.62 -6.07 -16.40
CA HIS A 493 8.04 -6.09 -15.06
C HIS A 493 6.77 -6.94 -15.02
N LEU A 494 5.86 -6.73 -15.98
CA LEU A 494 4.60 -7.48 -16.09
C LEU A 494 4.85 -8.97 -16.40
N GLU A 495 5.75 -9.29 -17.32
CA GLU A 495 6.18 -10.67 -17.61
C GLU A 495 6.70 -11.39 -16.35
N LEU A 496 7.56 -10.75 -15.57
CA LEU A 496 8.10 -11.33 -14.33
C LEU A 496 7.05 -11.49 -13.22
N GLN A 497 6.02 -10.65 -13.17
CA GLN A 497 4.89 -10.84 -12.24
C GLN A 497 4.03 -12.02 -12.69
N ALA A 498 3.75 -12.15 -13.99
CA ALA A 498 3.01 -13.31 -14.53
C ALA A 498 3.74 -14.63 -14.24
N GLU A 499 5.07 -14.68 -14.42
CA GLU A 499 5.92 -15.82 -14.03
C GLU A 499 5.77 -16.14 -12.53
N ARG A 500 5.81 -15.12 -11.67
CA ARG A 500 5.74 -15.27 -10.20
C ARG A 500 4.41 -15.83 -9.73
N PHE A 501 3.31 -15.45 -10.38
CA PHE A 501 1.96 -15.85 -10.01
C PHE A 501 1.43 -17.04 -10.82
N HIS A 502 2.28 -17.69 -11.64
CA HIS A 502 1.92 -18.84 -12.48
C HIS A 502 0.71 -18.60 -13.39
N TYR A 503 0.63 -17.40 -13.98
CA TYR A 503 -0.43 -17.10 -14.95
C TYR A 503 -0.20 -17.88 -16.25
N GLU A 504 -1.22 -18.59 -16.74
CA GLU A 504 -1.13 -19.44 -17.94
C GLU A 504 -1.12 -18.65 -19.26
N HIS A 505 -1.51 -17.38 -19.26
CA HIS A 505 -1.60 -16.54 -20.45
C HIS A 505 -0.36 -15.66 -20.66
N SER A 506 0.10 -15.53 -21.90
CA SER A 506 1.19 -14.63 -22.26
C SER A 506 0.79 -13.17 -22.09
N VAL A 507 1.65 -12.37 -21.46
CA VAL A 507 1.45 -10.92 -21.32
C VAL A 507 1.49 -10.26 -22.70
N GLU A 508 0.42 -9.55 -23.07
CA GLU A 508 0.36 -8.80 -24.34
C GLU A 508 1.41 -7.68 -24.40
N GLU A 509 1.78 -7.27 -25.61
CA GLU A 509 2.79 -6.23 -25.84
C GLU A 509 2.27 -4.84 -25.43
N LEU A 510 2.91 -4.24 -24.42
CA LEU A 510 2.61 -2.89 -23.95
C LEU A 510 3.18 -1.85 -24.92
N ARG A 511 2.31 -1.08 -25.57
CA ARG A 511 2.69 0.08 -26.39
C ARG A 511 2.54 1.36 -25.58
N LEU A 512 3.65 2.06 -25.36
CA LEU A 512 3.65 3.37 -24.70
C LEU A 512 3.59 4.51 -25.71
N GLN A 513 2.78 5.51 -25.40
CA GLN A 513 2.61 6.71 -26.22
C GLN A 513 2.66 7.97 -25.35
N ARG A 514 3.19 9.07 -25.89
CA ARG A 514 3.31 10.34 -25.18
C ARG A 514 1.93 10.98 -24.98
N PHE A 515 1.65 11.44 -23.76
CA PHE A 515 0.48 12.27 -23.46
C PHE A 515 0.72 13.73 -23.90
N PRO A 516 -0.31 14.45 -24.41
CA PRO A 516 -1.70 14.05 -24.58
C PRO A 516 -1.93 13.22 -25.84
N PHE A 517 -2.71 12.15 -25.70
CA PHE A 517 -3.23 11.42 -26.86
C PHE A 517 -4.76 11.61 -26.95
N PRO A 518 -5.30 11.86 -28.16
CA PRO A 518 -4.61 11.94 -29.45
C PRO A 518 -3.74 13.19 -29.64
N THR A 519 -2.72 13.08 -30.50
CA THR A 519 -1.91 14.19 -31.00
C THR A 519 -2.80 15.20 -31.74
N TYR A 520 -3.33 16.21 -31.04
CA TYR A 520 -4.10 17.32 -31.63
C TYR A 520 -3.27 18.27 -32.51
N ILE A 521 -2.16 17.81 -33.06
CA ILE A 521 -1.34 18.56 -34.02
C ILE A 521 -1.03 17.63 -35.20
N GLU A 522 -2.06 17.01 -35.78
CA GLU A 522 -2.00 16.78 -37.22
C GLU A 522 -2.04 18.18 -37.89
N GLN A 523 -1.09 18.40 -38.80
CA GLN A 523 -0.84 19.62 -39.58
C GLN A 523 -1.98 20.65 -39.50
N ARG A 524 -1.76 21.75 -38.76
CA ARG A 524 -2.68 22.89 -38.76
C ARG A 524 -2.79 23.44 -40.18
N ASP A 525 -3.83 23.05 -40.89
CA ASP A 525 -4.22 23.70 -42.14
C ASP A 525 -4.81 25.08 -41.83
N LEU A 526 -3.94 26.00 -41.41
CA LEU A 526 -4.27 27.36 -40.96
C LEU A 526 -5.17 28.11 -41.95
N LYS A 527 -5.09 27.77 -43.25
CA LYS A 527 -5.96 28.35 -44.29
C LYS A 527 -7.42 27.96 -44.10
N ASN A 528 -7.69 26.71 -43.76
CA ASN A 528 -9.05 26.24 -43.45
C ASN A 528 -9.56 26.84 -42.13
N TYR A 529 -8.71 26.99 -41.10
CA TYR A 529 -9.09 27.65 -39.84
C TYR A 529 -9.48 29.12 -40.03
N ALA A 530 -8.69 29.88 -40.79
CA ALA A 530 -8.99 31.28 -41.08
C ALA A 530 -10.30 31.45 -41.86
N LEU A 531 -10.57 30.55 -42.81
CA LEU A 531 -11.78 30.57 -43.64
C LEU A 531 -13.05 30.25 -42.83
N VAL A 532 -12.99 29.30 -41.90
CA VAL A 532 -14.12 28.96 -41.00
C VAL A 532 -14.41 30.12 -40.05
N LEU A 533 -13.38 30.71 -39.43
CA LEU A 533 -13.54 31.86 -38.53
C LEU A 533 -14.14 33.08 -39.24
N THR A 534 -13.69 33.35 -40.46
CA THR A 534 -14.22 34.46 -41.28
C THR A 534 -15.70 34.25 -41.61
N ARG A 535 -16.08 33.03 -42.00
CA ARG A 535 -17.49 32.68 -42.28
C ARG A 535 -18.38 32.73 -41.04
N PHE A 536 -17.86 32.33 -39.89
CA PHE A 536 -18.53 32.47 -38.59
C PHE A 536 -18.85 33.93 -38.29
N CYS A 537 -17.87 34.82 -38.48
CA CYS A 537 -18.05 36.24 -38.23
C CYS A 537 -19.12 36.84 -39.15
N PHE A 538 -19.12 36.54 -40.45
CA PHE A 538 -20.15 37.06 -41.37
C PHE A 538 -21.55 36.50 -41.08
N GLY A 539 -21.66 35.21 -40.74
CA GLY A 539 -22.94 34.56 -40.45
C GLY A 539 -23.65 35.16 -39.23
N VAL A 540 -22.91 35.60 -38.22
CA VAL A 540 -23.49 36.21 -37.01
C VAL A 540 -23.63 37.73 -37.14
N LEU A 541 -22.65 38.42 -37.75
CA LEU A 541 -22.65 39.89 -37.83
C LEU A 541 -23.70 40.43 -38.81
N ILE A 542 -23.96 39.77 -39.94
CA ILE A 542 -24.91 40.28 -40.94
C ILE A 542 -26.34 40.30 -40.36
N PRO A 543 -26.90 39.20 -39.82
CA PRO A 543 -28.24 39.23 -39.24
C PRO A 543 -28.33 40.16 -38.01
N PHE A 544 -27.27 40.26 -37.22
CA PHE A 544 -27.19 41.20 -36.10
C PHE A 544 -27.34 42.65 -36.58
N THR A 545 -26.56 43.06 -37.59
CA THR A 545 -26.63 44.42 -38.14
C THR A 545 -27.98 44.71 -38.80
N VAL A 546 -28.54 43.75 -39.55
CA VAL A 546 -29.87 43.88 -40.17
C VAL A 546 -30.96 44.04 -39.11
N LEU A 547 -30.92 43.26 -38.02
CA LEU A 547 -31.88 43.39 -36.92
C LEU A 547 -31.81 44.79 -36.28
N VAL A 548 -30.60 45.25 -35.94
CA VAL A 548 -30.40 46.57 -35.33
C VAL A 548 -30.85 47.68 -36.28
N ALA A 549 -30.52 47.57 -37.57
CA ALA A 549 -30.94 48.53 -38.60
C ALA A 549 -32.46 48.59 -38.75
N ASN A 550 -33.14 47.44 -38.84
CA ASN A 550 -34.59 47.37 -38.97
C ASN A 550 -35.31 47.98 -37.76
N ILE A 551 -34.89 47.64 -36.54
CA ILE A 551 -35.47 48.22 -35.32
C ILE A 551 -35.22 49.73 -35.29
N THR A 552 -34.05 50.19 -35.73
CA THR A 552 -33.72 51.62 -35.74
C THR A 552 -34.54 52.37 -36.79
N ASP A 553 -34.74 51.80 -37.98
CA ASP A 553 -35.60 52.37 -39.04
C ASP A 553 -37.08 52.43 -38.61
N GLU A 554 -37.59 51.39 -37.98
CA GLU A 554 -38.97 51.37 -37.47
C GLU A 554 -39.21 52.40 -36.36
N LYS A 555 -38.21 52.63 -35.50
CA LYS A 555 -38.23 53.70 -34.52
C LYS A 555 -38.16 55.08 -35.17
N ALA A 556 -37.36 55.24 -36.23
CA ALA A 556 -37.25 56.50 -36.96
C ALA A 556 -38.54 56.84 -37.74
N THR A 557 -39.25 55.83 -38.25
CA THR A 557 -40.49 55.98 -39.02
C THR A 557 -41.75 56.06 -38.15
N GLY A 558 -41.63 55.91 -36.82
CA GLY A 558 -42.77 55.93 -35.89
C GLY A 558 -43.70 54.72 -35.97
N LYS A 559 -43.28 53.65 -36.68
CA LYS A 559 -44.10 52.44 -36.88
C LYS A 559 -44.41 51.73 -35.57
N ARG A 560 -43.46 51.76 -34.62
CA ARG A 560 -43.64 51.16 -33.29
C ARG A 560 -44.76 51.85 -32.51
N GLU A 561 -44.79 53.18 -32.53
CA GLU A 561 -45.82 53.99 -31.88
C GLU A 561 -47.19 53.75 -32.52
N MET A 562 -47.23 53.61 -33.85
CA MET A 562 -48.46 53.28 -34.59
C MET A 562 -48.99 51.88 -34.20
N LEU A 563 -48.14 50.86 -34.14
CA LEU A 563 -48.52 49.51 -33.70
C LEU A 563 -49.03 49.50 -32.27
N ARG A 564 -48.41 50.30 -31.39
CA ARG A 564 -48.87 50.48 -30.00
C ARG A 564 -50.26 51.13 -29.95
N ALA A 565 -50.52 52.12 -30.80
CA ALA A 565 -51.84 52.77 -30.90
C ALA A 565 -52.93 51.80 -31.41
N MET A 566 -52.56 50.81 -32.23
CA MET A 566 -53.44 49.73 -32.68
C MET A 566 -53.67 48.62 -31.63
N GLY A 567 -53.12 48.77 -30.41
CA GLY A 567 -53.30 47.83 -29.30
C GLY A 567 -52.24 46.73 -29.21
N VAL A 568 -51.16 46.77 -30.01
CA VAL A 568 -50.05 45.81 -29.91
C VAL A 568 -49.20 46.13 -28.68
N SER A 569 -49.02 45.15 -27.79
CA SER A 569 -48.19 45.31 -26.59
C SER A 569 -46.69 45.39 -26.94
N ASP A 570 -45.91 46.11 -26.12
CA ASP A 570 -44.45 46.22 -26.28
C ASP A 570 -43.76 44.83 -26.30
N TRP A 571 -44.28 43.87 -25.52
CA TRP A 571 -43.77 42.50 -25.51
C TRP A 571 -43.92 41.81 -26.87
N VAL A 572 -45.08 41.93 -27.51
CA VAL A 572 -45.36 41.30 -28.82
C VAL A 572 -44.45 41.89 -29.90
N TYR A 573 -44.18 43.20 -29.85
CA TYR A 573 -43.25 43.87 -30.75
C TYR A 573 -41.83 43.26 -30.64
N TRP A 574 -41.26 43.25 -29.43
CA TRP A 574 -39.90 42.72 -29.23
C TRP A 574 -39.81 41.22 -29.48
N ALA A 575 -40.83 40.45 -29.10
CA ALA A 575 -40.90 39.02 -29.36
C ALA A 575 -40.96 38.72 -30.86
N SER A 576 -41.68 39.54 -31.65
CA SER A 576 -41.73 39.40 -33.10
C SER A 576 -40.35 39.57 -33.74
N HIS A 577 -39.62 40.64 -33.40
CA HIS A 577 -38.27 40.85 -33.92
C HIS A 577 -37.29 39.76 -33.50
N TYR A 578 -37.37 39.33 -32.23
CA TYR A 578 -36.55 38.22 -31.74
C TYR A 578 -36.85 36.94 -32.51
N LEU A 579 -38.13 36.58 -32.69
CA LEU A 579 -38.53 35.35 -33.39
C LEU A 579 -38.13 35.38 -34.87
N THR A 580 -38.39 36.47 -35.58
CA THR A 580 -38.00 36.61 -37.00
C THR A 580 -36.49 36.48 -37.18
N SER A 581 -35.69 37.11 -36.32
CA SER A 581 -34.24 37.00 -36.38
C SER A 581 -33.72 35.65 -35.86
N PHE A 582 -34.43 35.01 -34.92
CA PHE A 582 -34.10 33.67 -34.43
C PHE A 582 -34.21 32.62 -35.54
N PHE A 583 -35.25 32.66 -36.38
CA PHE A 583 -35.38 31.74 -37.53
C PHE A 583 -34.25 31.92 -38.55
N MET A 584 -33.86 33.17 -38.82
CA MET A 584 -32.71 33.44 -39.69
C MET A 584 -31.40 32.87 -39.10
N HIS A 585 -31.17 33.04 -37.80
CA HIS A 585 -30.01 32.46 -37.13
C HIS A 585 -30.07 30.93 -37.05
N LEU A 586 -31.25 30.33 -36.92
CA LEU A 586 -31.43 28.88 -36.93
C LEU A 586 -30.94 28.27 -38.25
N ILE A 587 -31.29 28.90 -39.38
CA ILE A 587 -30.81 28.49 -40.71
C ILE A 587 -29.29 28.64 -40.79
N ILE A 588 -28.75 29.77 -40.34
CA ILE A 588 -27.32 30.06 -40.39
C ILE A 588 -26.52 29.09 -39.51
N VAL A 589 -26.94 28.84 -38.28
CA VAL A 589 -26.29 27.88 -37.36
C VAL A 589 -26.37 26.46 -37.92
N THR A 590 -27.48 26.09 -38.55
CA THR A 590 -27.59 24.78 -39.22
C THR A 590 -26.61 24.66 -40.38
N LEU A 591 -26.47 25.70 -41.21
CA LEU A 591 -25.47 25.74 -42.28
C LEU A 591 -24.04 25.71 -41.71
N MET A 592 -23.77 26.44 -40.63
CA MET A 592 -22.48 26.45 -39.95
C MET A 592 -22.12 25.08 -39.38
N LEU A 593 -23.08 24.38 -38.79
CA LEU A 593 -22.91 23.01 -38.31
C LEU A 593 -22.55 22.08 -39.47
N LEU A 594 -23.21 22.23 -40.63
CA LEU A 594 -22.84 21.47 -41.82
C LEU A 594 -21.40 21.77 -42.26
N PHE A 595 -20.97 23.03 -42.25
CA PHE A 595 -19.58 23.37 -42.62
C PHE A 595 -18.53 22.88 -41.61
N VAL A 596 -18.86 22.82 -40.32
CA VAL A 596 -17.94 22.45 -39.24
C VAL A 596 -17.87 20.94 -39.04
N CYS A 597 -19.01 20.25 -39.14
CA CYS A 597 -19.14 18.83 -38.80
C CYS A 597 -19.19 17.90 -40.03
N VAL A 598 -19.44 18.41 -41.25
CA VAL A 598 -19.45 17.56 -42.46
C VAL A 598 -18.06 17.48 -43.08
N LYS A 599 -17.63 16.25 -43.33
CA LYS A 599 -16.36 15.91 -43.98
C LYS A 599 -16.41 16.33 -45.45
N ARG A 600 -15.57 17.31 -45.85
CA ARG A 600 -15.63 17.90 -47.20
C ARG A 600 -14.30 17.95 -47.96
N ASN A 601 -13.16 17.71 -47.30
CA ASN A 601 -11.87 17.67 -47.98
C ASN A 601 -11.62 16.29 -48.63
N THR A 602 -10.67 16.23 -49.57
CA THR A 602 -10.22 15.01 -50.25
C THR A 602 -9.71 13.92 -49.29
N GLU A 603 -9.42 14.28 -48.05
CA GLU A 603 -8.99 13.40 -46.96
C GLU A 603 -10.12 12.94 -46.03
N GLY A 604 -11.38 13.34 -46.28
CA GLY A 604 -12.55 12.89 -45.52
C GLY A 604 -12.60 13.36 -44.06
N ARG A 605 -12.07 14.54 -43.74
CA ARG A 605 -11.99 15.13 -42.39
C ARG A 605 -12.97 16.30 -42.23
N ALA A 606 -13.60 16.38 -41.05
CA ALA A 606 -14.44 17.50 -40.62
C ALA A 606 -13.61 18.46 -39.76
N PHE A 607 -14.01 19.73 -39.67
CA PHE A 607 -13.29 20.74 -38.88
C PHE A 607 -13.26 20.38 -37.39
N ILE A 608 -14.39 19.88 -36.87
CA ILE A 608 -14.47 19.27 -35.53
C ILE A 608 -14.90 17.82 -35.70
N GLN A 609 -13.93 16.91 -35.59
CA GLN A 609 -14.12 15.49 -35.92
C GLN A 609 -14.63 14.63 -34.75
N TYR A 610 -14.41 15.08 -33.51
CA TYR A 610 -14.67 14.31 -32.28
C TYR A 610 -15.64 15.00 -31.32
N SER A 611 -16.41 15.98 -31.79
CA SER A 611 -17.45 16.60 -30.98
C SER A 611 -18.82 16.17 -31.45
N ASP A 612 -19.73 16.01 -30.49
CA ASP A 612 -21.14 15.75 -30.76
C ASP A 612 -21.74 16.95 -31.52
N PRO A 613 -22.25 16.76 -32.75
CA PRO A 613 -22.85 17.85 -33.54
C PRO A 613 -24.04 18.51 -32.85
N THR A 614 -24.80 17.77 -32.04
CA THR A 614 -25.93 18.28 -31.26
C THR A 614 -25.42 19.26 -30.19
N LEU A 615 -24.34 18.92 -29.50
CA LEU A 615 -23.75 19.78 -28.49
C LEU A 615 -23.20 21.06 -29.11
N VAL A 616 -22.50 20.94 -30.25
CA VAL A 616 -21.98 22.10 -31.00
C VAL A 616 -23.13 23.00 -31.47
N PHE A 617 -24.20 22.41 -32.00
CA PHE A 617 -25.41 23.14 -32.41
C PHE A 617 -26.03 23.93 -31.25
N VAL A 618 -26.21 23.28 -30.09
CA VAL A 618 -26.79 23.93 -28.90
C VAL A 618 -25.93 25.10 -28.44
N ILE A 619 -24.60 24.93 -28.38
CA ILE A 619 -23.67 26.01 -28.00
C ILE A 619 -23.76 27.19 -28.98
N LEU A 620 -23.79 26.91 -30.28
CA LEU A 620 -23.89 27.95 -31.31
C LEU A 620 -25.24 28.68 -31.27
N MET A 621 -26.34 27.95 -31.02
CA MET A 621 -27.66 28.54 -30.85
C MET A 621 -27.74 29.45 -29.62
N PHE A 622 -27.14 29.04 -28.49
CA PHE A 622 -27.06 29.90 -27.31
C PHE A 622 -26.25 31.16 -27.57
N PHE A 623 -25.09 31.03 -28.23
CA PHE A 623 -24.28 32.19 -28.59
C PHE A 623 -25.05 33.15 -29.51
N CYS A 624 -25.73 32.65 -30.54
CA CYS A 624 -26.53 33.49 -31.44
C CYS A 624 -27.72 34.16 -30.73
N SER A 625 -28.40 33.43 -29.84
CA SER A 625 -29.48 33.99 -29.02
C SER A 625 -28.99 35.13 -28.12
N GLN A 626 -27.81 34.99 -27.51
CA GLN A 626 -27.18 36.06 -26.73
C GLN A 626 -26.85 37.29 -27.60
N CYS A 627 -26.33 37.08 -28.81
CA CYS A 627 -26.08 38.17 -29.77
C CYS A 627 -27.37 38.91 -30.18
N LEU A 628 -28.48 38.19 -30.37
CA LEU A 628 -29.78 38.80 -30.67
C LEU A 628 -30.28 39.71 -29.56
N VAL A 629 -30.24 39.22 -28.31
CA VAL A 629 -30.63 40.01 -27.13
C VAL A 629 -29.72 41.22 -26.99
N HIS A 630 -28.42 41.06 -27.22
CA HIS A 630 -27.47 42.17 -27.22
C HIS A 630 -27.77 43.19 -28.34
N GLY A 631 -28.18 42.75 -29.52
CA GLY A 631 -28.55 43.62 -30.64
C GLY A 631 -29.83 44.42 -30.34
N ILE A 632 -30.84 43.77 -29.78
CA ILE A 632 -32.06 44.43 -29.31
C ILE A 632 -31.72 45.48 -28.25
N PHE A 633 -30.86 45.13 -27.28
CA PHE A 633 -30.37 46.08 -26.28
C PHE A 633 -29.62 47.25 -26.94
N LEU A 634 -28.70 46.99 -27.87
CA LEU A 634 -27.94 48.03 -28.56
C LEU A 634 -28.86 48.97 -29.35
N SER A 635 -29.91 48.43 -29.98
CA SER A 635 -30.92 49.22 -30.70
C SER A 635 -31.61 50.26 -29.83
N THR A 636 -31.63 50.09 -28.50
CA THR A 636 -32.26 51.06 -27.58
C THR A 636 -31.47 52.36 -27.47
N PHE A 637 -30.17 52.34 -27.76
CA PHE A 637 -29.32 53.54 -27.72
C PHE A 637 -29.44 54.40 -28.99
N PHE A 638 -29.89 53.81 -30.11
CA PHE A 638 -30.13 54.54 -31.35
C PHE A 638 -31.54 55.13 -31.35
N VAL A 639 -31.67 56.37 -30.86
CA VAL A 639 -32.90 57.17 -30.95
C VAL A 639 -32.62 58.35 -31.87
N ASN A 640 -33.23 58.37 -33.06
CA ASN A 640 -33.25 59.56 -33.89
C ASN A 640 -34.30 60.53 -33.35
N ARG A 641 -33.86 61.62 -32.72
CA ARG A 641 -34.72 62.71 -32.22
C ARG A 641 -35.24 63.65 -33.31
N GLU A 642 -34.84 63.48 -34.58
CA GLU A 642 -35.07 64.50 -35.62
C GLU A 642 -36.20 64.24 -36.62
N TYR A 643 -36.94 63.13 -36.51
CA TYR A 643 -38.17 62.93 -37.31
C TYR A 643 -39.40 62.77 -36.42
N ALA A 644 -39.65 63.79 -35.59
CA ALA A 644 -41.02 64.08 -35.16
C ALA A 644 -41.77 64.60 -36.39
N SER A 645 -42.63 63.78 -36.99
CA SER A 645 -43.60 64.22 -37.99
C SER A 645 -44.35 65.47 -37.48
N PRO A 646 -44.52 66.55 -38.27
CA PRO A 646 -45.16 67.79 -37.82
C PRO A 646 -46.63 67.65 -37.39
N ASN A 647 -47.23 66.48 -37.52
CA ASN A 647 -48.68 66.27 -37.39
C ASN A 647 -49.12 65.54 -36.11
N LEU A 648 -48.28 65.45 -35.08
CA LEU A 648 -48.70 64.97 -33.76
C LEU A 648 -48.96 66.15 -32.81
N SER A 649 -50.22 66.30 -32.39
CA SER A 649 -50.70 67.38 -31.52
C SER A 649 -49.87 67.50 -30.22
N PRO A 650 -49.72 68.70 -29.61
CA PRO A 650 -48.80 68.96 -28.50
C PRO A 650 -49.07 68.20 -27.19
N ASN A 651 -50.14 67.40 -27.10
CA ASN A 651 -50.64 66.85 -25.84
C ASN A 651 -50.05 65.48 -25.42
N VAL A 652 -49.02 64.97 -26.10
CA VAL A 652 -48.42 63.65 -25.74
C VAL A 652 -47.01 63.76 -25.15
N ILE A 653 -46.41 64.96 -25.09
CA ILE A 653 -45.01 65.14 -24.63
C ILE A 653 -44.89 65.37 -23.10
N ALA A 654 -45.99 65.52 -22.37
CA ALA A 654 -45.94 65.89 -20.95
C ALA A 654 -45.87 64.74 -19.92
N ASN A 655 -45.81 63.47 -20.33
CA ASN A 655 -45.71 62.37 -19.37
C ASN A 655 -44.78 61.26 -19.87
N ARG A 656 -43.50 61.34 -19.48
CA ARG A 656 -42.57 60.20 -19.35
C ARG A 656 -41.27 60.67 -18.67
N ASN A 657 -41.26 60.56 -17.34
CA ASN A 657 -40.06 60.28 -16.56
C ASN A 657 -39.62 58.83 -16.79
#